data_AF-V9FWY9-F1
#
_entry.id   AF-V9FWY9-F1
#
_cell.length_a   1.000
_cell.length_b   1.000
_cell.length_c   1.000
_cell.angle_alpha   90.00
_cell.angle_beta   90.00
_cell.angle_gamma   90.00
#
_symmetry.space_group_name_H-M   'P 1'
#
loop_
_entity.id
_entity.type
_entity.pdbx_description
1 polymer ?
#
loop_
_entity_poly.entity_id
_entity_poly.type
_entity_poly.pdbx_seq_one_letter_code
_entity_poly.pdbx_strand_id
1 'polypeptide(L)'
;MSFRSLLEAAMGDTQELSPDEVGRIDAQVDMLDDDYQHSDGLEESDDAYVPPSSEEEDDGVEEEEEDSDIERQLWGKSRKRRRRGGRLGRRRRRGKHTGKRSVTATKVPPELANVLGEANMLYASHQYDEAITLLKDFIKKAPTIPDPYHTLGMIYEDRQDRIKALQFFLIACTLTPQDAELWKRVGRIAKDEKNFDQALFCFKKASSADPKDKEALFSYAELCREQGDNRRAAEVFKKLTVLIPNDLSLWIQIAEAYHCNEQEEEAVDALKMCIEKAATLDPARNLHSSKYELNAVNMLADLYITLKRYREAIDVIHHLHSRYASTQDSDQVEGDPGGLPLDIAVKYGICHLFERDFATAESMFTHLFAQDVEVFGDLYLDVADAYIALEDQDREAAAILQQLLGREEFPVEQIWIKFAACHDRLGIYDVAVEYYEKALAHQRSSPDLTVDPELMLQAMQATRKKNSPLEGIALLNEYLPESMCPPIRPYWINTSRKNKDQDSTSAQDGKDAKEGADSDADELEEEAEGEDDAEDQTRMEMAHDPSLSVDAMENGIRLKLLIEYGHLKKLSGEAEVLCQVGIPIILTSLSQTSFRLSGRVKNPLAEPQDVISESDAQSMGFQVLKSEYLVDITDSRQRESFMGIVMRVAQQIVISRALGEQQYYNLVIDVAQTLTELGKYVAAIELLTDVNTSDKISKPTLRFELRFLALVIALEFKENRMAYECARLNIMEDPHNLGYWNLFSRVIAITGVFSWHQKFLAKLLRDDPESYPAILLAGHQSSAWDIASLTVGELTLAHQKHPNDPLTLFCIGLAFLSASMQRTINDRQHTVAKAFAFLQQYERTRIVAPSDITSDIRQVEAWYNIGRAHQQLVHVLIQSDEITFF
;
A
#
# COMPACT_ATOMS: atom_id res chain seq x y z
N MET A 1 -7.10 -28.53 -33.53
CA MET A 1 -7.69 -29.62 -34.32
C MET A 1 -7.68 -29.22 -35.78
N SER A 2 -6.96 -29.93 -36.64
CA SER A 2 -7.04 -29.78 -38.09
C SER A 2 -8.25 -30.53 -38.65
N PHE A 3 -8.72 -30.16 -39.86
CA PHE A 3 -9.80 -30.87 -40.57
C PHE A 3 -9.50 -32.38 -40.66
N ARG A 4 -8.25 -32.73 -40.98
CA ARG A 4 -7.72 -34.10 -41.01
C ARG A 4 -7.92 -34.84 -39.68
N SER A 5 -7.51 -34.26 -38.55
CA SER A 5 -7.62 -34.89 -37.23
C SER A 5 -9.08 -35.20 -36.81
N LEU A 6 -10.04 -34.36 -37.23
CA LEU A 6 -11.47 -34.60 -36.97
C LEU A 6 -12.03 -35.70 -37.88
N LEU A 7 -11.61 -35.74 -39.14
CA LEU A 7 -12.10 -36.69 -40.13
C LEU A 7 -11.52 -38.10 -39.88
N GLU A 8 -10.25 -38.20 -39.50
CA GLU A 8 -9.61 -39.45 -39.05
C GLU A 8 -10.31 -40.01 -37.79
N ALA A 9 -10.59 -39.17 -36.79
CA ALA A 9 -11.29 -39.58 -35.57
C ALA A 9 -12.75 -40.02 -35.80
N ALA A 10 -13.49 -39.31 -36.66
CA ALA A 10 -14.90 -39.59 -36.93
C ALA A 10 -15.13 -40.80 -37.87
N MET A 11 -14.14 -41.13 -38.72
CA MET A 11 -14.24 -42.25 -39.66
C MET A 11 -14.15 -43.62 -38.97
N GLY A 12 -13.30 -43.74 -37.94
CA GLY A 12 -13.46 -44.70 -36.85
C GLY A 12 -13.33 -46.20 -37.17
N ASP A 13 -12.71 -46.58 -38.30
CA ASP A 13 -12.37 -47.98 -38.64
C ASP A 13 -11.14 -48.01 -39.56
N THR A 14 -10.23 -48.97 -39.36
CA THR A 14 -8.93 -49.00 -40.03
C THR A 14 -8.99 -49.56 -41.45
N GLN A 15 -8.90 -48.70 -42.47
CA GLN A 15 -8.37 -49.04 -43.79
C GLN A 15 -7.53 -47.88 -44.33
N GLU A 16 -6.30 -48.18 -44.73
CA GLU A 16 -5.34 -47.18 -45.25
C GLU A 16 -5.82 -46.62 -46.59
N LEU A 17 -5.95 -45.29 -46.69
CA LEU A 17 -6.17 -44.60 -47.97
C LEU A 17 -4.88 -44.62 -48.80
N SER A 18 -5.01 -44.73 -50.12
CA SER A 18 -3.85 -44.83 -51.00
C SER A 18 -3.07 -43.50 -51.06
N PRO A 19 -1.72 -43.50 -51.02
CA PRO A 19 -0.93 -42.27 -50.96
C PRO A 19 -1.20 -41.28 -52.10
N ASP A 20 -1.51 -41.79 -53.30
CA ASP A 20 -1.78 -41.00 -54.50
C ASP A 20 -3.09 -40.20 -54.44
N GLU A 21 -4.02 -40.59 -53.56
CA GLU A 21 -5.27 -39.85 -53.32
C GLU A 21 -5.12 -38.82 -52.19
N VAL A 22 -4.33 -39.15 -51.16
CA VAL A 22 -3.99 -38.22 -50.06
C VAL A 22 -3.26 -36.98 -50.60
N GLY A 23 -2.21 -37.18 -51.40
CA GLY A 23 -1.42 -36.08 -51.99
C GLY A 23 -2.17 -35.17 -52.99
N ARG A 24 -3.43 -35.47 -53.32
CA ARG A 24 -4.31 -34.56 -54.09
C ARG A 24 -5.19 -33.67 -53.22
N ILE A 25 -5.38 -34.03 -51.95
CA ILE A 25 -6.19 -33.28 -50.99
C ILE A 25 -5.30 -32.28 -50.26
N ASP A 26 -4.14 -32.71 -49.77
CA ASP A 26 -3.15 -31.83 -49.10
C ASP A 26 -2.79 -30.63 -50.00
N ALA A 27 -2.47 -30.89 -51.27
CA ALA A 27 -2.17 -29.87 -52.30
C ALA A 27 -3.33 -28.90 -52.65
N GLN A 28 -4.52 -29.03 -52.05
CA GLN A 28 -5.60 -28.03 -52.11
C GLN A 28 -5.87 -27.32 -50.77
N VAL A 29 -5.28 -27.79 -49.67
CA VAL A 29 -5.38 -27.16 -48.33
C VAL A 29 -4.14 -26.31 -48.04
N ASP A 30 -2.92 -26.78 -48.40
CA ASP A 30 -1.65 -26.06 -48.18
C ASP A 30 -1.63 -24.66 -48.82
N MET A 31 -2.47 -24.43 -49.84
CA MET A 31 -2.71 -23.13 -50.48
C MET A 31 -3.45 -22.09 -49.61
N LEU A 32 -3.64 -22.34 -48.31
CA LEU A 32 -4.36 -21.46 -47.37
C LEU A 32 -3.62 -21.14 -46.06
N ASP A 33 -2.66 -21.96 -45.62
CA ASP A 33 -2.02 -21.82 -44.29
C ASP A 33 -0.56 -21.27 -44.32
N ASP A 34 0.11 -21.27 -45.49
CA ASP A 34 1.46 -20.71 -45.69
C ASP A 34 1.47 -19.15 -45.70
N ASP A 35 1.50 -18.49 -44.53
CA ASP A 35 2.07 -17.14 -44.38
C ASP A 35 2.40 -16.70 -42.91
N TYR A 36 2.60 -17.63 -41.96
CA TYR A 36 2.99 -17.31 -40.57
C TYR A 36 3.91 -18.35 -39.91
N GLN A 37 5.24 -18.15 -40.03
CA GLN A 37 6.22 -18.09 -38.91
C GLN A 37 7.66 -18.28 -39.39
N HIS A 38 8.49 -17.23 -39.25
CA HIS A 38 9.77 -17.33 -38.54
C HIS A 38 10.18 -15.93 -38.03
N SER A 39 11.17 -15.90 -37.14
CA SER A 39 11.33 -14.91 -36.07
C SER A 39 12.50 -13.95 -36.24
N ASP A 40 12.60 -13.02 -35.29
CA ASP A 40 13.47 -11.85 -35.26
C ASP A 40 14.99 -12.12 -35.13
N GLY A 41 15.77 -11.07 -35.40
CA GLY A 41 17.19 -10.89 -35.06
C GLY A 41 17.53 -9.39 -35.10
N LEU A 42 18.23 -8.88 -34.07
CA LEU A 42 18.40 -7.44 -33.73
C LEU A 42 19.62 -6.80 -34.46
N GLU A 43 19.75 -5.47 -34.71
CA GLU A 43 18.81 -4.31 -34.62
C GLU A 43 18.77 -3.43 -35.90
N GLU A 44 19.57 -2.38 -36.23
CA GLU A 44 20.74 -1.63 -35.69
C GLU A 44 20.90 -0.35 -36.60
N SER A 45 21.27 0.89 -36.22
CA SER A 45 21.35 1.66 -34.95
C SER A 45 21.28 3.21 -35.17
N ASP A 46 21.24 3.99 -34.08
CA ASP A 46 21.43 5.44 -33.82
C ASP A 46 21.57 6.55 -34.92
N ASP A 47 20.55 7.43 -34.91
CA ASP A 47 20.62 8.88 -34.52
C ASP A 47 20.83 10.05 -35.53
N ALA A 48 20.41 11.24 -35.07
CA ALA A 48 20.84 12.61 -35.39
C ALA A 48 20.32 13.39 -36.65
N TYR A 49 19.24 14.16 -36.38
CA TYR A 49 19.23 15.65 -36.45
C TYR A 49 18.70 16.45 -37.69
N VAL A 50 17.43 16.90 -37.58
CA VAL A 50 16.81 18.28 -37.68
C VAL A 50 17.29 19.36 -38.73
N PRO A 51 16.65 20.57 -38.80
CA PRO A 51 15.77 21.13 -39.86
C PRO A 51 16.51 22.03 -40.91
N PRO A 52 15.89 22.94 -41.73
CA PRO A 52 14.49 23.36 -41.94
C PRO A 52 14.09 23.39 -43.47
N SER A 53 13.23 24.23 -44.09
CA SER A 53 12.27 25.32 -43.73
C SER A 53 11.20 25.47 -44.85
N SER A 54 10.11 26.23 -44.58
CA SER A 54 9.32 27.10 -45.50
C SER A 54 8.71 26.55 -46.81
N GLU A 55 7.65 27.13 -47.41
CA GLU A 55 6.64 28.17 -47.08
C GLU A 55 5.43 28.01 -48.03
N GLU A 56 4.22 28.39 -47.59
CA GLU A 56 3.05 28.84 -48.42
C GLU A 56 2.61 27.88 -49.57
N GLU A 57 1.59 28.06 -50.44
CA GLU A 57 0.62 29.10 -50.84
C GLU A 57 -0.77 28.38 -51.03
N ASP A 58 -1.91 29.10 -51.07
CA ASP A 58 -3.12 28.70 -50.30
C ASP A 58 -4.49 28.70 -51.06
N ASP A 59 -5.60 29.13 -50.42
CA ASP A 59 -7.02 29.17 -50.86
C ASP A 59 -7.79 27.82 -50.90
N GLY A 60 -9.10 27.72 -50.58
CA GLY A 60 -10.03 28.70 -49.98
C GLY A 60 -11.52 28.42 -50.28
N VAL A 61 -12.40 28.42 -49.25
CA VAL A 61 -13.90 28.44 -49.25
C VAL A 61 -14.64 27.28 -50.02
N GLU A 62 -15.91 26.88 -49.80
CA GLU A 62 -17.08 27.41 -49.05
C GLU A 62 -17.69 26.37 -48.05
N GLU A 63 -18.82 26.73 -47.41
CA GLU A 63 -19.46 26.09 -46.24
C GLU A 63 -20.55 25.05 -46.62
N GLU A 64 -20.84 24.07 -45.74
CA GLU A 64 -22.20 23.85 -45.17
C GLU A 64 -22.29 22.63 -44.21
N GLU A 65 -23.13 22.80 -43.17
CA GLU A 65 -23.76 21.85 -42.23
C GLU A 65 -22.92 20.88 -41.35
N GLU A 66 -23.24 20.88 -40.06
CA GLU A 66 -22.69 20.00 -39.02
C GLU A 66 -23.54 18.72 -38.87
N ASP A 67 -22.91 17.55 -38.77
CA ASP A 67 -23.56 16.34 -38.25
C ASP A 67 -22.55 15.48 -37.45
N SER A 68 -23.03 14.84 -36.38
CA SER A 68 -22.19 14.57 -35.19
C SER A 68 -21.14 13.45 -35.32
N ASP A 69 -19.90 13.73 -34.91
CA ASP A 69 -18.70 12.90 -35.16
C ASP A 69 -18.53 11.71 -34.16
N ILE A 70 -19.63 11.01 -33.84
CA ILE A 70 -19.65 9.92 -32.84
C ILE A 70 -19.46 8.52 -33.47
N GLU A 71 -20.02 8.22 -34.65
CA GLU A 71 -19.87 6.90 -35.29
C GLU A 71 -18.43 6.56 -35.70
N ARG A 72 -17.55 7.56 -35.86
CA ARG A 72 -16.21 7.35 -36.45
C ARG A 72 -15.16 6.78 -35.51
N GLN A 73 -15.32 6.90 -34.19
CA GLN A 73 -14.34 6.35 -33.24
C GLN A 73 -14.45 4.83 -33.08
N LEU A 74 -15.65 4.25 -33.28
CA LEU A 74 -15.90 2.81 -33.13
C LEU A 74 -15.33 1.94 -34.26
N TRP A 75 -14.99 2.51 -35.42
CA TRP A 75 -14.52 1.76 -36.61
C TRP A 75 -13.18 2.28 -37.15
N GLY A 76 -12.14 2.16 -36.32
CA GLY A 76 -10.78 2.58 -36.65
C GLY A 76 -10.23 1.98 -37.95
N LYS A 77 -10.02 2.82 -38.97
CA LYS A 77 -9.34 2.43 -40.22
C LYS A 77 -7.84 2.76 -40.17
N SER A 78 -7.04 1.75 -40.50
CA SER A 78 -5.57 1.82 -40.63
C SER A 78 -5.05 3.11 -41.28
N ARG A 79 -4.18 3.84 -40.59
CA ARG A 79 -3.40 4.94 -41.15
C ARG A 79 -2.37 4.41 -42.15
N LYS A 80 -2.41 4.88 -43.41
CA LYS A 80 -1.30 4.64 -44.37
C LYS A 80 -1.12 5.76 -45.40
N ARG A 81 -0.22 6.71 -45.08
CA ARG A 81 0.43 7.69 -45.98
C ARG A 81 1.87 7.88 -45.47
N ARG A 82 2.90 8.19 -46.28
CA ARG A 82 2.93 8.56 -47.72
C ARG A 82 4.23 8.01 -48.37
N ARG A 83 4.36 8.09 -49.70
CA ARG A 83 5.52 7.63 -50.51
C ARG A 83 6.19 8.81 -51.23
N ARG A 84 7.53 8.75 -51.39
CA ARG A 84 8.39 9.08 -52.57
C ARG A 84 9.81 9.41 -52.08
N GLY A 85 10.92 9.09 -52.75
CA GLY A 85 11.20 8.36 -54.01
C GLY A 85 12.69 8.53 -54.36
N GLY A 86 13.35 7.83 -55.30
CA GLY A 86 12.94 6.80 -56.27
C GLY A 86 14.07 6.53 -57.29
N ARG A 87 13.76 5.91 -58.45
CA ARG A 87 14.71 5.37 -59.47
C ARG A 87 15.41 4.07 -58.99
N LEU A 88 15.73 3.07 -59.82
CA LEU A 88 15.57 2.85 -61.28
C LEU A 88 15.11 1.39 -61.50
N GLY A 89 14.21 1.13 -62.47
CA GLY A 89 13.77 -0.26 -62.74
C GLY A 89 12.63 -0.40 -63.75
N ARG A 90 12.94 -0.42 -65.04
CA ARG A 90 11.95 -0.69 -66.11
C ARG A 90 11.65 -2.20 -66.19
N ARG A 91 10.43 -2.66 -65.86
CA ARG A 91 9.79 -3.80 -66.56
C ARG A 91 8.26 -3.76 -66.51
N ARG A 92 7.66 -4.31 -67.57
CA ARG A 92 6.28 -4.08 -68.06
C ARG A 92 5.17 -4.43 -67.05
N ARG A 93 4.16 -3.56 -66.94
CA ARG A 93 2.84 -3.92 -66.37
C ARG A 93 2.14 -4.96 -67.25
N ARG A 94 1.58 -6.00 -66.62
CA ARG A 94 0.29 -6.61 -66.98
C ARG A 94 -0.52 -6.70 -65.68
N GLY A 95 -1.66 -6.02 -65.62
CA GLY A 95 -2.53 -6.06 -64.44
C GLY A 95 -3.59 -7.16 -64.55
N LYS A 96 -4.04 -7.67 -63.41
CA LYS A 96 -5.34 -8.31 -63.22
C LYS A 96 -5.86 -7.89 -61.84
N HIS A 97 -7.17 -7.62 -61.76
CA HIS A 97 -7.84 -7.42 -60.48
C HIS A 97 -8.01 -8.78 -59.77
N THR A 98 -7.63 -8.85 -58.51
CA THR A 98 -8.10 -9.86 -57.56
C THR A 98 -9.27 -9.28 -56.78
N GLY A 99 -10.48 -9.39 -57.34
CA GLY A 99 -11.70 -9.14 -56.57
C GLY A 99 -11.88 -10.22 -55.50
N LYS A 100 -12.50 -9.87 -54.37
CA LYS A 100 -12.89 -10.84 -53.33
C LYS A 100 -13.71 -11.97 -53.98
N ARG A 101 -13.20 -13.20 -53.96
CA ARG A 101 -14.01 -14.38 -54.29
C ARG A 101 -14.93 -14.66 -53.11
N SER A 102 -16.20 -14.32 -53.26
CA SER A 102 -17.25 -15.04 -52.53
C SER A 102 -17.14 -16.53 -52.90
N VAL A 103 -17.14 -17.41 -51.90
CA VAL A 103 -17.21 -18.85 -52.12
C VAL A 103 -18.65 -19.17 -52.53
N THR A 104 -18.92 -19.08 -53.84
CA THR A 104 -20.18 -19.50 -54.42
C THR A 104 -20.38 -20.99 -54.16
N ALA A 105 -21.48 -21.36 -53.52
CA ALA A 105 -21.79 -22.73 -53.12
C ALA A 105 -21.44 -23.76 -54.21
N THR A 106 -20.59 -24.70 -53.85
CA THR A 106 -20.09 -25.79 -54.69
C THR A 106 -21.24 -26.75 -55.01
N LYS A 107 -21.94 -26.48 -56.12
CA LYS A 107 -23.09 -27.28 -56.56
C LYS A 107 -22.73 -28.76 -56.63
N VAL A 108 -23.51 -29.58 -55.92
CA VAL A 108 -23.38 -31.04 -55.92
C VAL A 108 -23.40 -31.56 -57.38
N PRO A 109 -22.44 -32.39 -57.81
CA PRO A 109 -22.47 -33.02 -59.13
C PRO A 109 -23.78 -33.79 -59.32
N PRO A 110 -24.43 -33.74 -60.49
CA PRO A 110 -25.80 -34.26 -60.66
C PRO A 110 -25.93 -35.77 -60.41
N GLU A 111 -24.86 -36.54 -60.64
CA GLU A 111 -24.81 -37.97 -60.33
C GLU A 111 -24.77 -38.24 -58.82
N LEU A 112 -24.03 -37.41 -58.05
CA LEU A 112 -23.98 -37.47 -56.60
C LEU A 112 -25.23 -36.88 -55.94
N ALA A 113 -25.88 -35.88 -56.56
CA ALA A 113 -27.11 -35.28 -56.06
C ALA A 113 -28.25 -36.32 -55.93
N ASN A 114 -28.29 -37.31 -56.82
CA ASN A 114 -29.20 -38.45 -56.69
C ASN A 114 -28.88 -39.31 -55.46
N VAL A 115 -27.60 -39.65 -55.23
CA VAL A 115 -27.15 -40.43 -54.06
C VAL A 115 -27.44 -39.71 -52.74
N LEU A 116 -27.28 -38.38 -52.70
CA LEU A 116 -27.67 -37.57 -51.54
C LEU A 116 -29.19 -37.54 -51.33
N GLY A 117 -29.97 -37.50 -52.43
CA GLY A 117 -31.43 -37.65 -52.38
C GLY A 117 -31.87 -39.01 -51.83
N GLU A 118 -31.24 -40.09 -52.28
CA GLU A 118 -31.47 -41.46 -51.80
C GLU A 118 -31.10 -41.60 -50.32
N ALA A 119 -29.95 -41.07 -49.89
CA ALA A 119 -29.54 -41.06 -48.49
C ALA A 119 -30.50 -40.27 -47.59
N ASN A 120 -30.99 -39.10 -48.05
CA ASN A 120 -31.97 -38.30 -47.33
C ASN A 120 -33.35 -38.99 -47.25
N MET A 121 -33.73 -39.76 -48.28
CA MET A 121 -34.93 -40.60 -48.24
C MET A 121 -34.79 -41.79 -47.28
N LEU A 122 -33.60 -42.38 -47.16
CA LEU A 122 -33.31 -43.47 -46.20
C LEU A 122 -33.22 -42.98 -44.76
N TYR A 123 -32.74 -41.75 -44.54
CA TYR A 123 -32.87 -41.05 -43.26
C TYR A 123 -34.36 -40.86 -42.91
N ALA A 124 -35.18 -40.37 -43.86
CA ALA A 124 -36.63 -40.21 -43.67
C ALA A 124 -37.41 -41.52 -43.52
N SER A 125 -36.85 -42.69 -43.88
CA SER A 125 -37.41 -44.01 -43.58
C SER A 125 -36.85 -44.65 -42.30
N HIS A 126 -36.01 -43.93 -41.54
CA HIS A 126 -35.27 -44.39 -40.37
C HIS A 126 -34.31 -45.58 -40.65
N GLN A 127 -33.92 -45.81 -41.91
CA GLN A 127 -32.94 -46.83 -42.32
C GLN A 127 -31.50 -46.31 -42.16
N TYR A 128 -31.17 -45.94 -40.92
CA TYR A 128 -29.96 -45.20 -40.57
C TYR A 128 -28.65 -45.87 -41.00
N ASP A 129 -28.50 -47.19 -40.91
CA ASP A 129 -27.24 -47.87 -41.25
C ASP A 129 -26.96 -47.85 -42.77
N GLU A 130 -27.99 -48.08 -43.59
CA GLU A 130 -27.90 -47.98 -45.04
C GLU A 130 -27.58 -46.53 -45.47
N ALA A 131 -28.25 -45.54 -44.85
CA ALA A 131 -27.94 -44.12 -45.04
C ALA A 131 -26.48 -43.78 -44.67
N ILE A 132 -25.96 -44.25 -43.53
CA ILE A 132 -24.56 -44.03 -43.12
C ILE A 132 -23.59 -44.60 -44.16
N THR A 133 -23.84 -45.81 -44.70
CA THR A 133 -22.95 -46.40 -45.71
C THR A 133 -22.90 -45.58 -46.99
N LEU A 134 -24.05 -45.12 -47.49
CA LEU A 134 -24.14 -44.29 -48.70
C LEU A 134 -23.52 -42.91 -48.49
N LEU A 135 -23.67 -42.31 -47.30
CA LEU A 135 -23.05 -41.03 -46.96
C LEU A 135 -21.53 -41.14 -46.77
N LYS A 136 -21.01 -42.20 -46.15
CA LYS A 136 -19.56 -42.47 -46.11
C LYS A 136 -18.98 -42.68 -47.52
N ASP A 137 -19.68 -43.40 -48.40
CA ASP A 137 -19.27 -43.60 -49.80
C ASP A 137 -19.50 -42.37 -50.71
N PHE A 138 -20.33 -41.41 -50.30
CA PHE A 138 -20.40 -40.08 -50.88
C PHE A 138 -19.17 -39.26 -50.48
N ILE A 139 -18.84 -39.22 -49.18
CA ILE A 139 -17.72 -38.43 -48.63
C ILE A 139 -16.38 -38.82 -49.29
N LYS A 140 -16.13 -40.11 -49.51
CA LYS A 140 -14.97 -40.60 -50.27
C LYS A 140 -14.86 -40.01 -51.69
N LYS A 141 -15.99 -39.66 -52.32
CA LYS A 141 -16.06 -39.15 -53.71
C LYS A 141 -16.07 -37.62 -53.78
N ALA A 142 -16.54 -36.95 -52.73
CA ALA A 142 -16.67 -35.49 -52.68
C ALA A 142 -16.57 -34.95 -51.23
N PRO A 143 -15.35 -34.90 -50.65
CA PRO A 143 -15.15 -34.51 -49.25
C PRO A 143 -15.37 -33.01 -48.97
N THR A 144 -15.58 -32.20 -50.01
CA THR A 144 -15.72 -30.73 -49.95
C THR A 144 -17.17 -30.23 -49.96
N ILE A 145 -18.16 -31.13 -49.85
CA ILE A 145 -19.60 -30.80 -49.84
C ILE A 145 -20.10 -30.94 -48.38
N PRO A 146 -20.81 -29.95 -47.80
CA PRO A 146 -21.22 -29.97 -46.40
C PRO A 146 -22.43 -30.87 -46.10
N ASP A 147 -23.40 -30.95 -47.02
CA ASP A 147 -24.70 -31.61 -46.82
C ASP A 147 -24.63 -33.07 -46.32
N PRO A 148 -23.70 -33.93 -46.79
CA PRO A 148 -23.56 -35.30 -46.29
C PRO A 148 -23.11 -35.35 -44.83
N TYR A 149 -22.20 -34.47 -44.42
CA TYR A 149 -21.73 -34.38 -43.03
C TYR A 149 -22.84 -33.85 -42.11
N HIS A 150 -23.67 -32.91 -42.59
CA HIS A 150 -24.85 -32.45 -41.87
C HIS A 150 -25.88 -33.59 -41.68
N THR A 151 -26.14 -34.37 -42.73
CA THR A 151 -27.05 -35.52 -42.65
C THR A 151 -26.51 -36.62 -41.73
N LEU A 152 -25.20 -36.93 -41.78
CA LEU A 152 -24.57 -37.83 -40.82
C LEU A 152 -24.68 -37.30 -39.38
N GLY A 153 -24.45 -36.01 -39.16
CA GLY A 153 -24.61 -35.38 -37.84
C GLY A 153 -26.00 -35.62 -37.26
N MET A 154 -27.05 -35.38 -38.06
CA MET A 154 -28.43 -35.64 -37.65
C MET A 154 -28.71 -37.14 -37.38
N ILE A 155 -28.17 -38.06 -38.20
CA ILE A 155 -28.31 -39.50 -37.98
C ILE A 155 -27.67 -39.94 -36.65
N TYR A 156 -26.52 -39.37 -36.27
CA TYR A 156 -25.88 -39.68 -34.99
C TYR A 156 -26.57 -38.98 -33.80
N GLU A 157 -27.16 -37.80 -34.01
CA GLU A 157 -27.99 -37.08 -33.01
C GLU A 157 -29.27 -37.86 -32.69
N ASP A 158 -30.00 -38.34 -33.72
CA ASP A 158 -31.16 -39.26 -33.58
C ASP A 158 -30.79 -40.57 -32.86
N ARG A 159 -29.55 -41.05 -33.07
CA ARG A 159 -28.98 -42.23 -32.40
C ARG A 159 -28.42 -41.95 -30.99
N GLN A 160 -28.52 -40.71 -30.51
CA GLN A 160 -27.97 -40.24 -29.22
C GLN A 160 -26.43 -40.35 -29.09
N ASP A 161 -25.70 -40.59 -30.18
CA ASP A 161 -24.24 -40.61 -30.25
C ASP A 161 -23.71 -39.19 -30.44
N ARG A 162 -23.92 -38.37 -29.40
CA ARG A 162 -23.64 -36.92 -29.40
C ARG A 162 -22.20 -36.58 -29.75
N ILE A 163 -21.24 -37.42 -29.36
CA ILE A 163 -19.81 -37.23 -29.63
C ILE A 163 -19.54 -37.30 -31.15
N LYS A 164 -20.07 -38.33 -31.84
CA LYS A 164 -19.92 -38.41 -33.31
C LYS A 164 -20.77 -37.36 -34.03
N ALA A 165 -21.97 -37.07 -33.54
CA ALA A 165 -22.81 -36.00 -34.09
C ALA A 165 -22.07 -34.65 -34.08
N LEU A 166 -21.47 -34.29 -32.93
CA LEU A 166 -20.66 -33.07 -32.78
C LEU A 166 -19.49 -33.06 -33.78
N GLN A 167 -18.73 -34.15 -33.91
CA GLN A 167 -17.62 -34.25 -34.87
C GLN A 167 -18.07 -34.01 -36.32
N PHE A 168 -19.12 -34.69 -36.78
CA PHE A 168 -19.63 -34.55 -38.16
C PHE A 168 -20.26 -33.17 -38.41
N PHE A 169 -21.01 -32.61 -37.45
CA PHE A 169 -21.52 -31.24 -37.57
C PHE A 169 -20.41 -30.19 -37.55
N LEU A 170 -19.33 -30.36 -36.76
CA LEU A 170 -18.23 -29.40 -36.72
C LEU A 170 -17.41 -29.43 -38.03
N ILE A 171 -17.25 -30.61 -38.65
CA ILE A 171 -16.75 -30.72 -40.03
C ILE A 171 -17.65 -29.95 -41.00
N ALA A 172 -18.97 -30.13 -40.95
CA ALA A 172 -19.92 -29.36 -41.77
C ALA A 172 -19.79 -27.84 -41.55
N CYS A 173 -19.72 -27.39 -40.29
CA CYS A 173 -19.48 -25.98 -39.91
C CYS A 173 -18.20 -25.39 -40.53
N THR A 174 -17.10 -26.15 -40.60
CA THR A 174 -15.87 -25.65 -41.24
C THR A 174 -16.01 -25.48 -42.76
N LEU A 175 -16.86 -26.28 -43.41
CA LEU A 175 -17.20 -26.17 -44.82
C LEU A 175 -18.25 -25.08 -45.09
N THR A 176 -19.09 -24.73 -44.11
CA THR A 176 -20.09 -23.64 -44.19
C THR A 176 -19.87 -22.53 -43.15
N PRO A 177 -18.77 -21.75 -43.22
CA PRO A 177 -18.44 -20.69 -42.26
C PRO A 177 -19.35 -19.45 -42.31
N GLN A 178 -20.51 -19.55 -42.98
CA GLN A 178 -21.55 -18.50 -43.05
C GLN A 178 -22.87 -18.94 -42.40
N ASP A 179 -23.01 -20.21 -41.98
CA ASP A 179 -24.25 -20.73 -41.39
C ASP A 179 -24.24 -20.59 -39.86
N ALA A 180 -24.80 -19.48 -39.37
CA ALA A 180 -24.88 -19.19 -37.94
C ALA A 180 -25.77 -20.19 -37.17
N GLU A 181 -26.80 -20.77 -37.79
CA GLU A 181 -27.72 -21.71 -37.12
C GLU A 181 -27.01 -23.05 -36.89
N LEU A 182 -26.22 -23.52 -37.86
CA LEU A 182 -25.40 -24.72 -37.69
C LEU A 182 -24.34 -24.52 -36.60
N TRP A 183 -23.65 -23.38 -36.56
CA TRP A 183 -22.70 -23.06 -35.48
C TRP A 183 -23.39 -22.98 -34.10
N LYS A 184 -24.61 -22.43 -33.99
CA LYS A 184 -25.41 -22.48 -32.75
C LYS A 184 -25.75 -23.92 -32.35
N ARG A 185 -26.20 -24.78 -33.28
CA ARG A 185 -26.56 -26.18 -32.98
C ARG A 185 -25.37 -26.95 -32.41
N VAL A 186 -24.18 -26.79 -33.00
CA VAL A 186 -22.93 -27.36 -32.45
C VAL A 186 -22.58 -26.76 -31.09
N GLY A 187 -22.73 -25.44 -30.91
CA GLY A 187 -22.52 -24.76 -29.62
C GLY A 187 -23.42 -25.29 -28.50
N ARG A 188 -24.71 -25.51 -28.78
CA ARG A 188 -25.66 -26.12 -27.82
C ARG A 188 -25.25 -27.55 -27.47
N ILE A 189 -24.98 -28.41 -28.45
CA ILE A 189 -24.54 -29.81 -28.22
C ILE A 189 -23.22 -29.84 -27.42
N ALA A 190 -22.29 -28.91 -27.67
CA ALA A 190 -21.06 -28.78 -26.91
C ALA A 190 -21.27 -28.30 -25.46
N LYS A 191 -22.24 -27.41 -25.20
CA LYS A 191 -22.63 -26.99 -23.83
C LYS A 191 -23.30 -28.15 -23.07
N ASP A 192 -24.20 -28.89 -23.71
CA ASP A 192 -24.85 -30.08 -23.15
C ASP A 192 -23.85 -31.17 -22.74
N GLU A 193 -22.81 -31.39 -23.55
CA GLU A 193 -21.71 -32.33 -23.27
C GLU A 193 -20.60 -31.72 -22.37
N LYS A 194 -20.82 -30.51 -21.81
CA LYS A 194 -19.90 -29.77 -20.92
C LYS A 194 -18.51 -29.47 -21.51
N ASN A 195 -18.38 -29.44 -22.83
CA ASN A 195 -17.15 -29.07 -23.53
C ASN A 195 -17.12 -27.55 -23.74
N PHE A 196 -17.00 -26.79 -22.64
CA PHE A 196 -17.17 -25.33 -22.60
C PHE A 196 -16.29 -24.58 -23.62
N ASP A 197 -15.00 -24.93 -23.75
CA ASP A 197 -14.09 -24.26 -24.71
C ASP A 197 -14.52 -24.44 -26.18
N GLN A 198 -15.05 -25.63 -26.51
CA GLN A 198 -15.53 -25.95 -27.84
C GLN A 198 -16.87 -25.25 -28.12
N ALA A 199 -17.74 -25.18 -27.12
CA ALA A 199 -18.95 -24.36 -27.18
C ALA A 199 -18.61 -22.88 -27.38
N LEU A 200 -17.63 -22.33 -26.65
CA LEU A 200 -17.20 -20.94 -26.76
C LEU A 200 -16.67 -20.64 -28.17
N PHE A 201 -15.84 -21.53 -28.74
CA PHE A 201 -15.40 -21.41 -30.13
C PHE A 201 -16.57 -21.40 -31.11
N CYS A 202 -17.53 -22.33 -30.96
CA CYS A 202 -18.70 -22.43 -31.85
C CYS A 202 -19.63 -21.21 -31.75
N PHE A 203 -19.95 -20.72 -30.55
CA PHE A 203 -20.76 -19.51 -30.38
C PHE A 203 -20.04 -18.23 -30.84
N LYS A 204 -18.71 -18.15 -30.65
CA LYS A 204 -17.87 -17.09 -31.25
C LYS A 204 -17.93 -17.11 -32.78
N LYS A 205 -17.94 -18.29 -33.39
CA LYS A 205 -18.13 -18.43 -34.85
C LYS A 205 -19.54 -18.07 -35.29
N ALA A 206 -20.59 -18.51 -34.57
CA ALA A 206 -21.98 -18.14 -34.84
C ALA A 206 -22.17 -16.60 -34.85
N SER A 207 -21.73 -15.91 -33.80
CA SER A 207 -21.78 -14.44 -33.71
C SER A 207 -20.95 -13.69 -34.76
N SER A 208 -19.96 -14.36 -35.37
CA SER A 208 -19.21 -13.82 -36.51
C SER A 208 -19.86 -14.08 -37.88
N ALA A 209 -20.76 -15.08 -37.96
CA ALA A 209 -21.52 -15.42 -39.16
C ALA A 209 -22.81 -14.59 -39.28
N ASP A 210 -23.57 -14.43 -38.19
CA ASP A 210 -24.61 -13.39 -38.08
C ASP A 210 -24.43 -12.52 -36.82
N PRO A 211 -23.83 -11.31 -36.97
CA PRO A 211 -23.71 -10.32 -35.90
C PRO A 211 -25.04 -9.74 -35.37
N LYS A 212 -26.20 -10.14 -35.92
CA LYS A 212 -27.54 -9.76 -35.44
C LYS A 212 -28.26 -10.86 -34.67
N ASP A 213 -27.71 -12.07 -34.61
CA ASP A 213 -28.31 -13.18 -33.86
C ASP A 213 -28.18 -12.95 -32.35
N LYS A 214 -29.30 -12.50 -31.77
CA LYS A 214 -29.46 -12.22 -30.34
C LYS A 214 -29.23 -13.46 -29.47
N GLU A 215 -29.65 -14.62 -29.95
CA GLU A 215 -29.56 -15.87 -29.20
C GLU A 215 -28.11 -16.38 -29.18
N ALA A 216 -27.42 -16.34 -30.34
CA ALA A 216 -26.00 -16.64 -30.42
C ALA A 216 -25.16 -15.73 -29.50
N LEU A 217 -25.45 -14.42 -29.48
CA LEU A 217 -24.74 -13.45 -28.65
C LEU A 217 -25.02 -13.64 -27.16
N PHE A 218 -26.27 -13.90 -26.76
CA PHE A 218 -26.61 -14.18 -25.36
C PHE A 218 -25.94 -15.47 -24.86
N SER A 219 -26.06 -16.58 -25.62
CA SER A 219 -25.41 -17.84 -25.29
C SER A 219 -23.87 -17.73 -25.20
N TYR A 220 -23.26 -16.90 -26.06
CA TYR A 220 -21.82 -16.63 -26.00
C TYR A 220 -21.41 -15.85 -24.74
N ALA A 221 -22.18 -14.83 -24.36
CA ALA A 221 -21.91 -14.00 -23.17
C ALA A 221 -22.11 -14.77 -21.86
N GLU A 222 -23.22 -15.53 -21.75
CA GLU A 222 -23.50 -16.41 -20.62
C GLU A 222 -22.35 -17.41 -20.41
N LEU A 223 -21.91 -18.06 -21.49
CA LEU A 223 -20.83 -19.05 -21.46
C LEU A 223 -19.47 -18.44 -21.08
N CYS A 224 -19.17 -17.21 -21.53
CA CYS A 224 -17.97 -16.49 -21.10
C CYS A 224 -18.02 -16.21 -19.58
N ARG A 225 -19.18 -15.81 -19.04
CA ARG A 225 -19.36 -15.61 -17.59
C ARG A 225 -19.25 -16.93 -16.81
N GLU A 226 -19.78 -18.03 -17.33
CA GLU A 226 -19.62 -19.38 -16.76
C GLU A 226 -18.15 -19.85 -16.70
N GLN A 227 -17.30 -19.39 -17.63
CA GLN A 227 -15.85 -19.66 -17.60
C GLN A 227 -15.03 -18.61 -16.81
N GLY A 228 -15.67 -17.60 -16.20
CA GLY A 228 -14.99 -16.52 -15.48
C GLY A 228 -14.38 -15.41 -16.37
N ASP A 229 -14.60 -15.46 -17.68
CA ASP A 229 -14.19 -14.45 -18.67
C ASP A 229 -15.10 -13.21 -18.63
N ASN A 230 -15.30 -12.64 -17.44
CA ASN A 230 -16.32 -11.64 -17.14
C ASN A 230 -16.19 -10.37 -18.01
N ARG A 231 -14.97 -9.85 -18.20
CA ARG A 231 -14.70 -8.76 -19.16
C ARG A 231 -15.19 -9.05 -20.58
N ARG A 232 -14.99 -10.28 -21.09
CA ARG A 232 -15.46 -10.66 -22.43
C ARG A 232 -16.97 -10.81 -22.47
N ALA A 233 -17.60 -11.28 -21.39
CA ALA A 233 -19.06 -11.32 -21.27
C ALA A 233 -19.66 -9.90 -21.34
N ALA A 234 -19.14 -8.96 -20.55
CA ALA A 234 -19.58 -7.56 -20.53
C ALA A 234 -19.49 -6.89 -21.92
N GLU A 235 -18.37 -7.09 -22.64
CA GLU A 235 -18.21 -6.60 -24.02
C GLU A 235 -19.22 -7.20 -25.02
N VAL A 236 -19.79 -8.38 -24.76
CA VAL A 236 -20.79 -9.03 -25.63
C VAL A 236 -22.20 -8.58 -25.25
N PHE A 237 -22.52 -8.53 -23.95
CA PHE A 237 -23.77 -7.96 -23.48
C PHE A 237 -23.94 -6.50 -23.91
N LYS A 238 -22.86 -5.70 -23.90
CA LYS A 238 -22.85 -4.31 -24.41
C LYS A 238 -23.06 -4.19 -25.94
N LYS A 239 -22.89 -5.28 -26.70
CA LYS A 239 -23.33 -5.38 -28.11
C LYS A 239 -24.80 -5.81 -28.20
N LEU A 240 -25.26 -6.67 -27.30
CA LEU A 240 -26.64 -7.14 -27.24
C LEU A 240 -27.63 -6.03 -26.82
N THR A 241 -27.25 -5.10 -25.95
CA THR A 241 -28.09 -3.93 -25.59
C THR A 241 -28.39 -3.01 -26.79
N VAL A 242 -27.49 -2.93 -27.79
CA VAL A 242 -27.74 -2.22 -29.06
C VAL A 242 -28.80 -2.94 -29.91
N LEU A 243 -28.88 -4.27 -29.81
CA LEU A 243 -29.86 -5.11 -30.51
C LEU A 243 -31.19 -5.25 -29.73
N ILE A 244 -31.17 -5.06 -28.41
CA ILE A 244 -32.33 -5.13 -27.50
C ILE A 244 -32.32 -3.92 -26.54
N PRO A 245 -32.62 -2.68 -27.01
CA PRO A 245 -32.49 -1.48 -26.18
C PRO A 245 -33.45 -1.38 -24.98
N ASN A 246 -34.48 -2.24 -24.95
CA ASN A 246 -35.54 -2.21 -23.94
C ASN A 246 -35.37 -3.28 -22.84
N ASP A 247 -34.30 -4.09 -22.88
CA ASP A 247 -34.05 -5.12 -21.88
C ASP A 247 -33.10 -4.61 -20.79
N LEU A 248 -33.66 -4.31 -19.62
CA LEU A 248 -32.93 -3.82 -18.45
C LEU A 248 -32.09 -4.90 -17.78
N SER A 249 -32.41 -6.20 -17.96
CA SER A 249 -31.65 -7.29 -17.34
C SER A 249 -30.22 -7.37 -17.86
N LEU A 250 -30.00 -6.99 -19.13
CA LEU A 250 -28.68 -6.93 -19.76
C LEU A 250 -27.76 -5.91 -19.09
N TRP A 251 -28.28 -4.76 -18.65
CA TRP A 251 -27.46 -3.74 -17.99
C TRP A 251 -27.00 -4.16 -16.59
N ILE A 252 -27.85 -4.91 -15.88
CA ILE A 252 -27.50 -5.55 -14.62
C ILE A 252 -26.43 -6.63 -14.83
N GLN A 253 -26.58 -7.50 -15.84
CA GLN A 253 -25.57 -8.51 -16.19
C GLN A 253 -24.23 -7.91 -16.64
N ILE A 254 -24.24 -6.72 -17.26
CA ILE A 254 -23.01 -5.96 -17.56
C ILE A 254 -22.35 -5.45 -16.27
N ALA A 255 -23.14 -4.89 -15.35
CA ALA A 255 -22.61 -4.38 -14.08
C ALA A 255 -22.05 -5.49 -13.19
N GLU A 256 -22.77 -6.62 -13.04
CA GLU A 256 -22.27 -7.84 -12.39
C GLU A 256 -20.92 -8.27 -12.98
N ALA A 257 -20.81 -8.33 -14.31
CA ALA A 257 -19.62 -8.78 -15.00
C ALA A 257 -18.43 -7.79 -14.90
N TYR A 258 -18.67 -6.48 -14.78
CA TYR A 258 -17.60 -5.51 -14.51
C TYR A 258 -17.17 -5.52 -13.04
N HIS A 259 -18.10 -5.63 -12.09
CA HIS A 259 -17.79 -5.74 -10.66
C HIS A 259 -17.00 -7.02 -10.35
N CYS A 260 -17.40 -8.18 -10.91
CA CYS A 260 -16.62 -9.43 -10.85
C CYS A 260 -15.32 -9.43 -11.69
N ASN A 261 -14.85 -8.25 -12.15
CA ASN A 261 -13.58 -8.02 -12.83
C ASN A 261 -12.87 -6.77 -12.25
N GLU A 262 -13.24 -6.31 -11.05
CA GLU A 262 -12.66 -5.13 -10.38
C GLU A 262 -12.75 -3.81 -11.18
N GLN A 263 -13.64 -3.75 -12.19
CA GLN A 263 -13.89 -2.57 -13.03
C GLN A 263 -15.08 -1.75 -12.50
N GLU A 264 -14.89 -1.12 -11.34
CA GLU A 264 -15.98 -0.50 -10.58
C GLU A 264 -16.60 0.73 -11.29
N GLU A 265 -15.80 1.57 -11.96
CA GLU A 265 -16.32 2.73 -12.71
C GLU A 265 -17.18 2.30 -13.92
N GLU A 266 -16.76 1.28 -14.68
CA GLU A 266 -17.55 0.74 -15.78
C GLU A 266 -18.85 0.03 -15.31
N ALA A 267 -18.86 -0.50 -14.09
CA ALA A 267 -20.07 -1.00 -13.44
C ALA A 267 -21.01 0.15 -13.02
N VAL A 268 -20.48 1.23 -12.43
CA VAL A 268 -21.24 2.46 -12.11
C VAL A 268 -21.94 3.01 -13.36
N ASP A 269 -21.23 3.13 -14.48
CA ASP A 269 -21.81 3.62 -15.75
C ASP A 269 -22.91 2.68 -16.28
N ALA A 270 -22.72 1.36 -16.20
CA ALA A 270 -23.74 0.39 -16.62
C ALA A 270 -25.03 0.47 -15.78
N LEU A 271 -24.90 0.68 -14.47
CA LEU A 271 -26.04 0.86 -13.56
C LEU A 271 -26.76 2.19 -13.79
N LYS A 272 -26.02 3.29 -14.01
CA LYS A 272 -26.60 4.58 -14.41
C LYS A 272 -27.41 4.46 -15.71
N MET A 273 -26.85 3.81 -16.73
CA MET A 273 -27.57 3.55 -17.99
C MET A 273 -28.82 2.68 -17.77
N CYS A 274 -28.80 1.71 -16.84
CA CYS A 274 -30.00 0.96 -16.46
C CYS A 274 -31.11 1.87 -15.90
N ILE A 275 -30.75 2.76 -14.96
CA ILE A 275 -31.69 3.68 -14.29
C ILE A 275 -32.25 4.70 -15.30
N GLU A 276 -31.42 5.27 -16.17
CA GLU A 276 -31.89 6.16 -17.25
C GLU A 276 -32.88 5.47 -18.19
N LYS A 277 -32.58 4.24 -18.63
CA LYS A 277 -33.49 3.49 -19.51
C LYS A 277 -34.78 3.10 -18.80
N ALA A 278 -34.72 2.70 -17.53
CA ALA A 278 -35.92 2.45 -16.73
C ALA A 278 -36.78 3.71 -16.58
N ALA A 279 -36.17 4.88 -16.35
CA ALA A 279 -36.87 6.16 -16.25
C ALA A 279 -37.58 6.57 -17.55
N THR A 280 -37.09 6.14 -18.72
CA THR A 280 -37.75 6.37 -20.02
C THR A 280 -38.91 5.42 -20.35
N LEU A 281 -39.21 4.44 -19.50
CA LEU A 281 -40.27 3.45 -19.70
C LEU A 281 -41.43 3.70 -18.72
N ASP A 282 -42.66 3.90 -19.22
CA ASP A 282 -43.89 4.15 -18.44
C ASP A 282 -43.96 3.32 -17.13
N PRO A 283 -43.73 3.92 -15.93
CA PRO A 283 -43.66 3.16 -14.67
C PRO A 283 -44.96 2.40 -14.37
N ALA A 284 -46.10 3.02 -14.67
CA ALA A 284 -47.44 2.46 -14.46
C ALA A 284 -47.82 1.29 -15.39
N ARG A 285 -46.99 0.95 -16.40
CA ARG A 285 -47.23 -0.17 -17.32
C ARG A 285 -46.36 -1.39 -17.08
N ASN A 286 -45.15 -1.21 -16.55
CA ASN A 286 -44.14 -2.26 -16.47
C ASN A 286 -43.65 -2.44 -15.02
N LEU A 287 -44.38 -3.22 -14.22
CA LEU A 287 -43.97 -3.59 -12.85
C LEU A 287 -42.55 -4.20 -12.80
N HIS A 288 -42.17 -4.95 -13.84
CA HIS A 288 -40.80 -5.47 -14.00
C HIS A 288 -39.74 -4.36 -14.16
N SER A 289 -40.07 -3.22 -14.79
CA SER A 289 -39.14 -2.10 -14.98
C SER A 289 -38.78 -1.45 -13.64
N SER A 290 -39.79 -1.22 -12.79
CA SER A 290 -39.57 -0.73 -11.42
C SER A 290 -38.71 -1.68 -10.59
N LYS A 291 -38.93 -3.01 -10.66
CA LYS A 291 -38.08 -3.97 -9.96
C LYS A 291 -36.61 -3.90 -10.40
N TYR A 292 -36.34 -3.79 -11.71
CA TYR A 292 -34.97 -3.66 -12.20
C TYR A 292 -34.33 -2.31 -11.86
N GLU A 293 -35.10 -1.22 -11.85
CA GLU A 293 -34.64 0.09 -11.38
C GLU A 293 -34.24 0.06 -9.90
N LEU A 294 -35.11 -0.47 -9.02
CA LEU A 294 -34.83 -0.59 -7.60
C LEU A 294 -33.58 -1.44 -7.34
N ASN A 295 -33.41 -2.56 -8.06
CA ASN A 295 -32.21 -3.38 -7.96
C ASN A 295 -30.96 -2.63 -8.42
N ALA A 296 -31.04 -1.91 -9.55
CA ALA A 296 -29.92 -1.12 -10.08
C ALA A 296 -29.52 0.04 -9.17
N VAL A 297 -30.49 0.72 -8.53
CA VAL A 297 -30.21 1.74 -7.50
C VAL A 297 -29.56 1.12 -6.26
N ASN A 298 -30.02 -0.06 -5.82
CA ASN A 298 -29.45 -0.74 -4.65
C ASN A 298 -27.97 -1.09 -4.86
N MET A 299 -27.65 -1.81 -5.95
CA MET A 299 -26.27 -2.16 -6.30
C MET A 299 -25.40 -0.93 -6.57
N LEU A 300 -25.96 0.16 -7.09
CA LEU A 300 -25.22 1.41 -7.32
C LEU A 300 -24.95 2.14 -6.00
N ALA A 301 -25.87 2.10 -5.04
CA ALA A 301 -25.65 2.62 -3.69
C ALA A 301 -24.57 1.81 -2.96
N ASP A 302 -24.62 0.47 -3.03
CA ASP A 302 -23.60 -0.42 -2.47
C ASP A 302 -22.20 -0.11 -3.03
N LEU A 303 -22.09 -0.05 -4.36
CA LEU A 303 -20.84 0.26 -5.06
C LEU A 303 -20.32 1.68 -4.78
N TYR A 304 -21.21 2.64 -4.54
CA TYR A 304 -20.82 3.98 -4.08
C TYR A 304 -20.40 4.01 -2.61
N ILE A 305 -20.95 3.15 -1.75
CA ILE A 305 -20.53 3.01 -0.35
C ILE A 305 -19.13 2.38 -0.28
N THR A 306 -18.85 1.32 -1.05
CA THR A 306 -17.48 0.73 -1.12
C THR A 306 -16.45 1.73 -1.66
N LEU A 307 -16.80 2.47 -2.72
CA LEU A 307 -15.98 3.57 -3.28
C LEU A 307 -15.93 4.83 -2.39
N LYS A 308 -16.69 4.89 -1.28
CA LYS A 308 -16.81 6.05 -0.36
C LYS A 308 -17.29 7.34 -1.03
N ARG A 309 -18.09 7.22 -2.09
CA ARG A 309 -18.69 8.30 -2.90
C ARG A 309 -20.10 8.65 -2.42
N TYR A 310 -20.27 8.82 -1.11
CA TYR A 310 -21.58 8.89 -0.43
C TYR A 310 -22.56 9.93 -1.01
N ARG A 311 -22.07 11.07 -1.49
CA ARG A 311 -22.90 12.11 -2.13
C ARG A 311 -23.60 11.63 -3.40
N GLU A 312 -22.91 10.87 -4.25
CA GLU A 312 -23.51 10.34 -5.47
C GLU A 312 -24.57 9.27 -5.16
N ALA A 313 -24.40 8.49 -4.09
CA ALA A 313 -25.44 7.59 -3.59
C ALA A 313 -26.66 8.36 -3.06
N ILE A 314 -26.45 9.43 -2.29
CA ILE A 314 -27.52 10.32 -1.81
C ILE A 314 -28.31 10.91 -2.99
N ASP A 315 -27.62 11.47 -3.98
CA ASP A 315 -28.27 12.07 -5.16
C ASP A 315 -29.08 11.03 -5.95
N VAL A 316 -28.54 9.84 -6.20
CA VAL A 316 -29.24 8.75 -6.90
C VAL A 316 -30.49 8.29 -6.14
N ILE A 317 -30.39 8.06 -4.82
CA ILE A 317 -31.53 7.62 -4.01
C ILE A 317 -32.56 8.75 -3.87
N HIS A 318 -32.15 10.02 -3.80
CA HIS A 318 -33.06 11.16 -3.78
C HIS A 318 -33.78 11.33 -5.13
N HIS A 319 -33.09 11.09 -6.25
CA HIS A 319 -33.70 11.03 -7.59
C HIS A 319 -34.62 9.82 -7.80
N LEU A 320 -34.44 8.72 -7.05
CA LEU A 320 -35.43 7.63 -6.98
C LEU A 320 -36.65 8.08 -6.16
N HIS A 321 -36.44 8.47 -4.90
CA HIS A 321 -37.49 8.84 -3.95
C HIS A 321 -38.42 9.93 -4.50
N SER A 322 -37.87 11.01 -5.04
CA SER A 322 -38.66 12.11 -5.62
C SER A 322 -39.57 11.69 -6.79
N ARG A 323 -39.23 10.62 -7.52
CA ARG A 323 -40.09 10.06 -8.57
C ARG A 323 -41.19 9.16 -7.99
N TYR A 324 -40.88 8.29 -7.03
CA TYR A 324 -41.87 7.37 -6.44
C TYR A 324 -42.86 8.09 -5.51
N ALA A 325 -42.40 9.10 -4.77
CA ALA A 325 -43.26 9.99 -3.98
C ALA A 325 -44.26 10.80 -4.84
N SER A 326 -44.00 10.98 -6.15
CA SER A 326 -44.96 11.64 -7.07
C SER A 326 -46.10 10.73 -7.53
N THR A 327 -46.08 9.44 -7.17
CA THR A 327 -47.03 8.42 -7.64
C THR A 327 -47.90 7.78 -6.53
N GLN A 328 -47.78 8.22 -5.28
CA GLN A 328 -48.63 7.76 -4.17
C GLN A 328 -49.59 8.88 -3.73
N ASP A 329 -50.87 8.55 -3.55
CA ASP A 329 -51.88 9.47 -3.00
C ASP A 329 -51.62 9.72 -1.50
N SER A 330 -52.01 10.89 -1.00
CA SER A 330 -51.56 11.44 0.29
C SER A 330 -52.24 10.88 1.56
N ASP A 331 -52.73 9.65 1.56
CA ASP A 331 -53.48 9.05 2.68
C ASP A 331 -53.04 7.59 2.96
N GLN A 332 -52.32 7.40 4.09
CA GLN A 332 -51.87 6.13 4.68
C GLN A 332 -50.69 5.46 3.94
N VAL A 333 -49.70 4.85 4.60
CA VAL A 333 -49.72 4.05 5.85
C VAL A 333 -48.69 4.51 6.90
N GLU A 334 -48.98 4.31 8.18
CA GLU A 334 -48.00 4.44 9.28
C GLU A 334 -46.96 3.30 9.20
N GLY A 335 -45.73 3.60 8.78
CA GLY A 335 -44.59 2.67 8.82
C GLY A 335 -43.55 2.89 7.72
N ASP A 336 -43.99 3.26 6.51
CA ASP A 336 -43.09 3.37 5.35
C ASP A 336 -42.14 4.58 5.43
N PRO A 337 -40.84 4.42 5.10
CA PRO A 337 -39.91 5.52 4.88
C PRO A 337 -40.16 6.15 3.50
N GLY A 338 -41.30 6.82 3.34
CA GLY A 338 -41.65 7.59 2.14
C GLY A 338 -41.72 6.75 0.84
N GLY A 339 -42.14 5.48 0.94
CA GLY A 339 -42.29 4.58 -0.20
C GLY A 339 -41.00 3.96 -0.75
N LEU A 340 -39.87 4.08 -0.04
CA LEU A 340 -38.63 3.37 -0.37
C LEU A 340 -38.59 1.96 0.28
N PRO A 341 -38.00 0.94 -0.37
CA PRO A 341 -37.63 -0.31 0.29
C PRO A 341 -36.67 -0.08 1.46
N LEU A 342 -36.83 -0.84 2.55
CA LEU A 342 -36.09 -0.63 3.80
C LEU A 342 -34.56 -0.67 3.63
N ASP A 343 -34.05 -1.59 2.81
CA ASP A 343 -32.63 -1.72 2.45
C ASP A 343 -32.05 -0.42 1.86
N ILE A 344 -32.73 0.15 0.85
CA ILE A 344 -32.36 1.43 0.23
C ILE A 344 -32.51 2.59 1.22
N ALA A 345 -33.51 2.55 2.10
CA ALA A 345 -33.72 3.56 3.14
C ALA A 345 -32.60 3.55 4.20
N VAL A 346 -32.12 2.37 4.58
CA VAL A 346 -30.97 2.19 5.50
C VAL A 346 -29.68 2.68 4.85
N LYS A 347 -29.40 2.30 3.60
CA LYS A 347 -28.22 2.77 2.84
C LYS A 347 -28.22 4.29 2.66
N TYR A 348 -29.39 4.91 2.45
CA TYR A 348 -29.54 6.36 2.43
C TYR A 348 -29.16 7.01 3.77
N GLY A 349 -29.59 6.41 4.90
CA GLY A 349 -29.19 6.84 6.24
C GLY A 349 -27.69 6.69 6.49
N ILE A 350 -27.08 5.58 6.05
CA ILE A 350 -25.63 5.32 6.14
C ILE A 350 -24.82 6.37 5.37
N CYS A 351 -25.24 6.75 4.16
CA CYS A 351 -24.56 7.79 3.39
C CYS A 351 -24.65 9.18 4.06
N HIS A 352 -25.81 9.55 4.61
CA HIS A 352 -25.96 10.81 5.37
C HIS A 352 -25.16 10.82 6.67
N LEU A 353 -25.08 9.67 7.35
CA LEU A 353 -24.24 9.46 8.53
C LEU A 353 -22.76 9.75 8.22
N PHE A 354 -22.22 9.24 7.11
CA PHE A 354 -20.85 9.53 6.68
C PHE A 354 -20.63 11.00 6.24
N GLU A 355 -21.63 11.66 5.67
CA GLU A 355 -21.62 13.12 5.41
C GLU A 355 -21.88 13.99 6.66
N ARG A 356 -22.05 13.37 7.83
CA ARG A 356 -22.32 13.98 9.14
C ARG A 356 -23.67 14.70 9.27
N ASP A 357 -24.68 14.35 8.47
CA ASP A 357 -26.07 14.72 8.72
C ASP A 357 -26.78 13.65 9.57
N PHE A 358 -26.49 13.69 10.87
CA PHE A 358 -27.06 12.76 11.85
C PHE A 358 -28.60 12.83 11.94
N ALA A 359 -29.21 13.98 11.64
CA ALA A 359 -30.65 14.18 11.83
C ALA A 359 -31.49 13.45 10.77
N THR A 360 -31.02 13.43 9.51
CA THR A 360 -31.66 12.61 8.47
C THR A 360 -31.33 11.14 8.64
N ALA A 361 -30.08 10.79 8.99
CA ALA A 361 -29.65 9.43 9.28
C ALA A 361 -30.49 8.77 10.39
N GLU A 362 -30.61 9.41 11.57
CA GLU A 362 -31.47 8.95 12.66
C GLU A 362 -32.92 8.77 12.20
N SER A 363 -33.47 9.72 11.43
CA SER A 363 -34.84 9.59 10.91
C SER A 363 -35.00 8.31 10.08
N MET A 364 -34.05 7.99 9.19
CA MET A 364 -34.10 6.74 8.42
C MET A 364 -33.99 5.50 9.31
N PHE A 365 -33.07 5.50 10.29
CA PHE A 365 -32.87 4.36 11.18
C PHE A 365 -34.06 4.11 12.11
N THR A 366 -34.88 5.12 12.45
CA THR A 366 -36.11 4.87 13.23
C THR A 366 -37.13 3.99 12.50
N HIS A 367 -37.14 3.96 11.17
CA HIS A 367 -37.96 3.02 10.40
C HIS A 367 -37.42 1.58 10.45
N LEU A 368 -36.10 1.40 10.53
CA LEU A 368 -35.47 0.09 10.78
C LEU A 368 -35.76 -0.38 12.21
N PHE A 369 -35.58 0.49 13.21
CA PHE A 369 -35.80 0.19 14.62
C PHE A 369 -37.28 -0.07 15.00
N ALA A 370 -38.21 0.08 14.06
CA ALA A 370 -39.61 -0.29 14.21
C ALA A 370 -39.93 -1.72 13.70
N GLN A 371 -38.97 -2.42 13.09
CA GLN A 371 -39.15 -3.76 12.51
C GLN A 371 -38.63 -4.89 13.41
N ASP A 372 -38.98 -6.13 13.07
CA ASP A 372 -38.52 -7.32 13.79
C ASP A 372 -37.03 -7.62 13.48
N VAL A 373 -36.20 -7.54 14.52
CA VAL A 373 -34.74 -7.75 14.49
C VAL A 373 -34.33 -9.13 13.94
N GLU A 374 -35.22 -10.13 13.99
CA GLU A 374 -34.98 -11.49 13.46
C GLU A 374 -34.95 -11.52 11.93
N VAL A 375 -35.64 -10.58 11.28
CA VAL A 375 -35.79 -10.52 9.82
C VAL A 375 -34.79 -9.56 9.17
N PHE A 376 -34.36 -8.53 9.90
CA PHE A 376 -33.52 -7.43 9.39
C PHE A 376 -32.24 -7.19 10.20
N GLY A 377 -31.78 -8.17 10.98
CA GLY A 377 -30.62 -8.02 11.85
C GLY A 377 -29.28 -7.85 11.10
N ASP A 378 -29.26 -8.17 9.80
CA ASP A 378 -28.21 -7.79 8.85
C ASP A 378 -28.13 -6.26 8.69
N LEU A 379 -29.25 -5.59 8.39
CA LEU A 379 -29.30 -4.13 8.30
C LEU A 379 -28.95 -3.43 9.63
N TYR A 380 -29.22 -4.07 10.78
CA TYR A 380 -28.76 -3.57 12.09
C TYR A 380 -27.23 -3.68 12.24
N LEU A 381 -26.59 -4.71 11.69
CA LEU A 381 -25.13 -4.84 11.66
C LEU A 381 -24.50 -3.78 10.74
N ASP A 382 -25.08 -3.54 9.55
CA ASP A 382 -24.58 -2.53 8.61
C ASP A 382 -24.62 -1.11 9.21
N VAL A 383 -25.70 -0.77 9.92
CA VAL A 383 -25.81 0.52 10.63
C VAL A 383 -24.83 0.58 11.80
N ALA A 384 -24.66 -0.50 12.57
CA ALA A 384 -23.66 -0.54 13.64
C ALA A 384 -22.22 -0.36 13.11
N ASP A 385 -21.90 -1.00 11.98
CA ASP A 385 -20.60 -0.89 11.31
C ASP A 385 -20.35 0.52 10.76
N ALA A 386 -21.38 1.18 10.23
CA ALA A 386 -21.30 2.58 9.80
C ALA A 386 -20.99 3.54 10.97
N TYR A 387 -21.61 3.34 12.13
CA TYR A 387 -21.27 4.10 13.35
C TYR A 387 -19.86 3.75 13.89
N ILE A 388 -19.45 2.48 13.85
CA ILE A 388 -18.09 2.03 14.22
C ILE A 388 -17.02 2.68 13.34
N ALA A 389 -17.28 2.80 12.04
CA ALA A 389 -16.36 3.36 11.06
C ALA A 389 -16.18 4.88 11.15
N LEU A 390 -17.05 5.59 11.89
CA LEU A 390 -16.90 7.02 12.17
C LEU A 390 -16.00 7.33 13.38
N GLU A 391 -15.78 6.36 14.28
CA GLU A 391 -15.09 6.46 15.59
C GLU A 391 -15.72 7.45 16.60
N ASP A 392 -16.32 8.55 16.16
CA ASP A 392 -16.97 9.59 16.98
C ASP A 392 -18.26 9.09 17.72
N GLN A 393 -18.80 7.90 17.40
CA GLN A 393 -20.18 7.45 17.73
C GLN A 393 -20.29 6.00 18.26
N ASP A 394 -19.30 5.53 19.03
CA ASP A 394 -19.30 4.16 19.59
C ASP A 394 -20.47 3.84 20.53
N ARG A 395 -21.09 4.85 21.15
CA ARG A 395 -22.20 4.64 22.09
C ARG A 395 -23.46 4.22 21.36
N GLU A 396 -23.69 4.81 20.21
CA GLU A 396 -24.82 4.57 19.32
C GLU A 396 -24.66 3.19 18.68
N ALA A 397 -23.45 2.85 18.19
CA ALA A 397 -23.10 1.50 17.75
C ALA A 397 -23.34 0.43 18.83
N ALA A 398 -22.83 0.65 20.05
CA ALA A 398 -23.02 -0.29 21.15
C ALA A 398 -24.50 -0.51 21.51
N ALA A 399 -25.33 0.55 21.46
CA ALA A 399 -26.76 0.44 21.72
C ALA A 399 -27.54 -0.35 20.66
N ILE A 400 -27.05 -0.38 19.41
CA ILE A 400 -27.61 -1.20 18.32
C ILE A 400 -27.16 -2.66 18.48
N LEU A 401 -25.86 -2.89 18.66
CA LEU A 401 -25.29 -4.23 18.89
C LEU A 401 -25.90 -4.94 20.11
N GLN A 402 -26.27 -4.18 21.15
CA GLN A 402 -26.95 -4.73 22.33
C GLN A 402 -28.32 -5.37 22.01
N GLN A 403 -28.99 -4.99 20.92
CA GLN A 403 -30.29 -5.56 20.52
C GLN A 403 -30.15 -6.87 19.72
N LEU A 404 -28.99 -7.09 19.11
CA LEU A 404 -28.61 -8.32 18.42
C LEU A 404 -28.04 -9.37 19.40
N LEU A 405 -27.50 -8.90 20.53
CA LEU A 405 -26.84 -9.73 21.54
C LEU A 405 -27.78 -10.79 22.14
N GLY A 406 -27.40 -12.06 22.03
CA GLY A 406 -28.13 -13.19 22.63
C GLY A 406 -29.13 -13.90 21.71
N ARG A 407 -29.12 -13.59 20.40
CA ARG A 407 -29.82 -14.34 19.35
C ARG A 407 -28.85 -15.33 18.69
N GLU A 408 -29.25 -16.59 18.50
CA GLU A 408 -28.39 -17.66 17.96
C GLU A 408 -28.24 -17.63 16.42
N GLU A 409 -29.00 -16.77 15.73
CA GLU A 409 -29.13 -16.73 14.27
C GLU A 409 -28.06 -15.89 13.56
N PHE A 410 -27.36 -15.03 14.31
CA PHE A 410 -26.36 -14.08 13.79
C PHE A 410 -24.93 -14.54 14.11
N PRO A 411 -23.88 -14.00 13.46
CA PRO A 411 -22.49 -14.30 13.80
C PRO A 411 -22.12 -13.71 15.18
N VAL A 412 -22.49 -14.42 16.25
CA VAL A 412 -22.40 -13.99 17.65
C VAL A 412 -20.99 -13.54 18.03
N GLU A 413 -19.97 -14.23 17.51
CA GLU A 413 -18.57 -13.88 17.70
C GLU A 413 -18.22 -12.49 17.14
N GLN A 414 -18.63 -12.18 15.90
CA GLN A 414 -18.39 -10.86 15.29
C GLN A 414 -19.11 -9.75 16.07
N ILE A 415 -20.33 -10.02 16.56
CA ILE A 415 -21.08 -9.10 17.42
C ILE A 415 -20.31 -8.84 18.72
N TRP A 416 -19.79 -9.87 19.38
CA TRP A 416 -19.01 -9.71 20.62
C TRP A 416 -17.70 -8.94 20.41
N ILE A 417 -16.97 -9.19 19.32
CA ILE A 417 -15.73 -8.48 18.99
C ILE A 417 -16.03 -6.99 18.76
N LYS A 418 -17.02 -6.67 17.91
CA LYS A 418 -17.44 -5.29 17.63
C LYS A 418 -17.94 -4.57 18.89
N PHE A 419 -18.76 -5.23 19.69
CA PHE A 419 -19.29 -4.68 20.95
C PHE A 419 -18.19 -4.42 22.00
N ALA A 420 -17.23 -5.34 22.12
CA ALA A 420 -16.06 -5.17 22.98
C ALA A 420 -15.16 -4.01 22.51
N ALA A 421 -14.95 -3.86 21.20
CA ALA A 421 -14.20 -2.75 20.62
C ALA A 421 -14.85 -1.39 20.89
N CYS A 422 -16.16 -1.25 20.69
CA CYS A 422 -16.90 -0.04 21.08
C CYS A 422 -16.73 0.28 22.56
N HIS A 423 -16.85 -0.73 23.45
CA HIS A 423 -16.68 -0.52 24.88
C HIS A 423 -15.25 -0.18 25.31
N ASP A 424 -14.22 -0.69 24.61
CA ASP A 424 -12.83 -0.34 24.84
C ASP A 424 -12.52 1.11 24.39
N ARG A 425 -13.07 1.56 23.25
CA ARG A 425 -12.97 2.96 22.80
C ARG A 425 -13.74 3.93 23.73
N LEU A 426 -14.90 3.53 24.24
CA LEU A 426 -15.66 4.26 25.27
C LEU A 426 -15.02 4.26 26.67
N GLY A 427 -13.95 3.49 26.90
CA GLY A 427 -13.27 3.40 28.19
C GLY A 427 -13.97 2.51 29.24
N ILE A 428 -14.92 1.67 28.83
CA ILE A 428 -15.71 0.78 29.71
C ILE A 428 -15.07 -0.62 29.71
N TYR A 429 -13.84 -0.68 30.21
CA TYR A 429 -12.96 -1.86 30.06
C TYR A 429 -13.48 -3.13 30.73
N ASP A 430 -14.26 -3.04 31.81
CA ASP A 430 -14.86 -4.20 32.47
C ASP A 430 -15.75 -5.00 31.51
N VAL A 431 -16.57 -4.30 30.73
CA VAL A 431 -17.47 -4.89 29.71
C VAL A 431 -16.66 -5.38 28.51
N ALA A 432 -15.71 -4.59 28.03
CA ALA A 432 -14.87 -4.96 26.89
C ALA A 432 -14.14 -6.29 27.13
N VAL A 433 -13.48 -6.45 28.29
CA VAL A 433 -12.79 -7.69 28.66
C VAL A 433 -13.75 -8.88 28.72
N GLU A 434 -14.94 -8.73 29.33
CA GLU A 434 -15.93 -9.81 29.43
C GLU A 434 -16.40 -10.33 28.06
N TYR A 435 -16.53 -9.45 27.05
CA TYR A 435 -16.94 -9.85 25.70
C TYR A 435 -15.79 -10.34 24.81
N TYR A 436 -14.58 -9.81 24.98
CA TYR A 436 -13.38 -10.40 24.38
C TYR A 436 -13.13 -11.83 24.90
N GLU A 437 -13.28 -12.08 26.20
CA GLU A 437 -13.15 -13.42 26.79
C GLU A 437 -14.19 -14.41 26.24
N LYS A 438 -15.44 -13.98 26.03
CA LYS A 438 -16.49 -14.79 25.39
C LYS A 438 -16.16 -15.14 23.94
N ALA A 439 -15.67 -14.19 23.15
CA ALA A 439 -15.26 -14.44 21.77
C ALA A 439 -14.10 -15.46 21.70
N LEU A 440 -13.05 -15.27 22.52
CA LEU A 440 -11.91 -16.21 22.60
C LEU A 440 -12.33 -17.62 23.05
N ALA A 441 -13.29 -17.72 23.98
CA ALA A 441 -13.85 -19.00 24.41
C ALA A 441 -14.68 -19.68 23.31
N HIS A 442 -15.39 -18.92 22.48
CA HIS A 442 -16.16 -19.43 21.35
C HIS A 442 -15.28 -19.96 20.22
N GLN A 443 -14.22 -19.23 19.85
CA GLN A 443 -13.22 -19.68 18.88
C GLN A 443 -12.65 -21.04 19.29
N ARG A 444 -12.27 -21.20 20.55
CA ARG A 444 -11.78 -22.48 21.13
C ARG A 444 -12.82 -23.61 21.11
N SER A 445 -14.11 -23.29 21.18
CA SER A 445 -15.19 -24.29 21.14
C SER A 445 -15.51 -24.81 19.75
N SER A 446 -15.16 -24.03 18.72
CA SER A 446 -15.37 -24.34 17.30
C SER A 446 -14.16 -25.08 16.74
N PRO A 447 -14.25 -26.36 16.35
CA PRO A 447 -13.08 -27.15 15.95
C PRO A 447 -12.40 -26.67 14.65
N ASP A 448 -13.09 -25.84 13.87
CA ASP A 448 -12.61 -25.32 12.59
C ASP A 448 -11.99 -23.91 12.68
N LEU A 449 -12.03 -23.26 13.85
CA LEU A 449 -11.47 -21.91 14.04
C LEU A 449 -10.16 -21.91 14.85
N THR A 450 -9.14 -21.26 14.31
CA THR A 450 -7.94 -20.88 15.07
C THR A 450 -8.20 -19.59 15.85
N VAL A 451 -7.77 -19.53 17.11
CA VAL A 451 -7.87 -18.31 17.95
C VAL A 451 -7.18 -17.14 17.25
N ASP A 452 -7.89 -16.02 17.10
CA ASP A 452 -7.38 -14.83 16.44
C ASP A 452 -6.32 -14.11 17.31
N PRO A 453 -5.07 -13.96 16.82
CA PRO A 453 -4.03 -13.23 17.52
C PRO A 453 -4.27 -11.73 17.67
N GLU A 454 -5.07 -11.09 16.79
CA GLU A 454 -5.40 -9.68 16.92
C GLU A 454 -6.46 -9.45 18.01
N LEU A 455 -7.51 -10.29 18.05
CA LEU A 455 -8.45 -10.37 19.17
C LEU A 455 -7.75 -10.57 20.52
N MET A 456 -6.73 -11.44 20.59
CA MET A 456 -5.91 -11.61 21.80
C MET A 456 -5.19 -10.31 22.20
N LEU A 457 -4.62 -9.59 21.22
CA LEU A 457 -3.93 -8.33 21.48
C LEU A 457 -4.90 -7.27 22.03
N GLN A 458 -6.11 -7.17 21.46
CA GLN A 458 -7.17 -6.26 21.93
C GLN A 458 -7.59 -6.60 23.37
N ALA A 459 -7.79 -7.88 23.70
CA ALA A 459 -8.10 -8.34 25.05
C ALA A 459 -6.99 -8.00 26.08
N MET A 460 -5.72 -8.21 25.69
CA MET A 460 -4.56 -7.83 26.52
C MET A 460 -4.44 -6.32 26.72
N GLN A 461 -4.76 -5.51 25.69
CA GLN A 461 -4.77 -4.06 25.81
C GLN A 461 -5.93 -3.55 26.69
N ALA A 462 -7.12 -4.15 26.59
CA ALA A 462 -8.25 -3.83 27.46
C ALA A 462 -7.95 -4.17 28.94
N THR A 463 -7.36 -5.33 29.24
CA THR A 463 -6.93 -5.68 30.62
C THR A 463 -5.80 -4.78 31.15
N ARG A 464 -4.87 -4.32 30.28
CA ARG A 464 -3.88 -3.28 30.63
C ARG A 464 -4.56 -1.97 31.03
N LYS A 465 -5.56 -1.50 30.28
CA LYS A 465 -6.32 -0.26 30.58
C LYS A 465 -7.21 -0.39 31.82
N LYS A 466 -7.83 -1.57 32.03
CA LYS A 466 -8.56 -1.97 33.24
C LYS A 466 -7.67 -2.03 34.50
N ASN A 467 -6.34 -2.06 34.32
CA ASN A 467 -5.34 -2.23 35.36
C ASN A 467 -5.48 -3.56 36.14
N SER A 468 -5.84 -4.63 35.43
CA SER A 468 -6.01 -5.99 35.97
C SER A 468 -4.98 -6.97 35.37
N PRO A 469 -3.67 -6.75 35.58
CA PRO A 469 -2.60 -7.41 34.82
C PRO A 469 -2.58 -8.94 34.95
N LEU A 470 -3.08 -9.49 36.06
CA LEU A 470 -3.16 -10.93 36.28
C LEU A 470 -4.19 -11.62 35.37
N GLU A 471 -5.25 -10.91 34.95
CA GLU A 471 -6.24 -11.42 33.99
C GLU A 471 -5.57 -11.56 32.60
N GLY A 472 -5.00 -10.47 32.07
CA GLY A 472 -4.32 -10.47 30.77
C GLY A 472 -3.13 -11.44 30.68
N ILE A 473 -2.40 -11.64 31.79
CA ILE A 473 -1.35 -12.66 31.87
C ILE A 473 -1.94 -14.09 31.89
N ALA A 474 -3.08 -14.32 32.56
CA ALA A 474 -3.75 -15.61 32.56
C ALA A 474 -4.26 -15.98 31.15
N LEU A 475 -4.86 -15.02 30.43
CA LEU A 475 -5.31 -15.20 29.05
C LEU A 475 -4.15 -15.68 28.16
N LEU A 476 -3.05 -14.93 28.05
CA LEU A 476 -1.94 -15.30 27.16
C LEU A 476 -1.36 -16.69 27.49
N ASN A 477 -1.28 -17.05 28.77
CA ASN A 477 -0.79 -18.36 29.21
C ASN A 477 -1.75 -19.52 28.89
N GLU A 478 -3.07 -19.28 28.82
CA GLU A 478 -4.04 -20.31 28.45
C GLU A 478 -4.14 -20.51 26.93
N TYR A 479 -4.05 -19.43 26.14
CA TYR A 479 -4.34 -19.49 24.70
C TYR A 479 -3.11 -19.71 23.78
N LEU A 480 -1.89 -19.40 24.22
CA LEU A 480 -0.75 -19.17 23.31
C LEU A 480 0.65 -19.81 23.58
N PRO A 481 0.84 -20.86 24.42
CA PRO A 481 2.17 -21.45 24.67
C PRO A 481 2.98 -21.89 23.42
N GLU A 482 2.33 -22.52 22.43
CA GLU A 482 3.04 -23.13 21.29
C GLU A 482 3.23 -22.18 20.09
N SER A 483 2.26 -21.28 19.85
CA SER A 483 2.20 -20.40 18.66
C SER A 483 2.97 -19.07 18.81
N MET A 484 3.35 -18.68 20.04
CA MET A 484 4.27 -17.56 20.31
C MET A 484 5.72 -17.87 19.90
N CYS A 485 6.09 -19.15 19.73
CA CYS A 485 7.39 -19.52 19.20
C CYS A 485 7.41 -19.33 17.66
N PRO A 486 8.19 -18.38 17.11
CA PRO A 486 8.34 -18.31 15.66
C PRO A 486 9.08 -19.56 15.16
N PRO A 487 8.70 -20.12 14.00
CA PRO A 487 9.42 -21.25 13.42
C PRO A 487 10.89 -20.89 13.20
N ILE A 488 11.77 -21.90 13.30
CA ILE A 488 13.22 -21.73 13.17
C ILE A 488 13.59 -21.55 11.69
N ARG A 489 13.20 -20.41 11.11
CA ARG A 489 13.62 -19.93 9.79
C ARG A 489 15.06 -19.42 9.92
N PRO A 490 16.07 -20.08 9.31
CA PRO A 490 17.47 -19.67 9.46
C PRO A 490 17.72 -18.37 8.68
N TYR A 491 18.25 -17.33 9.35
CA TYR A 491 18.52 -16.00 8.79
C TYR A 491 19.71 -15.95 7.80
N TRP A 492 19.92 -17.02 7.04
CA TRP A 492 21.10 -17.27 6.19
C TRP A 492 20.73 -17.80 4.79
N ILE A 493 19.48 -18.24 4.56
CA ILE A 493 19.09 -18.92 3.32
C ILE A 493 19.09 -17.98 2.10
N ASN A 494 18.92 -16.67 2.31
CA ASN A 494 19.03 -15.65 1.24
C ASN A 494 20.44 -15.08 1.05
N THR A 495 21.45 -15.54 1.81
CA THR A 495 22.86 -15.09 1.70
C THR A 495 23.86 -16.22 1.45
N SER A 496 23.42 -17.47 1.38
CA SER A 496 24.29 -18.65 1.20
C SER A 496 23.96 -19.49 -0.05
N ARG A 497 23.42 -18.85 -1.10
CA ARG A 497 23.16 -19.48 -2.41
C ARG A 497 24.06 -18.96 -3.56
N LYS A 498 25.16 -18.26 -3.23
CA LYS A 498 26.25 -17.93 -4.18
C LYS A 498 27.64 -18.46 -3.79
N ASN A 499 27.92 -18.72 -2.50
CA ASN A 499 29.22 -19.27 -2.07
C ASN A 499 29.13 -20.78 -1.84
N LYS A 500 28.90 -21.55 -2.92
CA LYS A 500 28.97 -23.02 -2.84
C LYS A 500 29.42 -23.76 -4.10
N ASP A 501 30.26 -23.11 -4.91
CA ASP A 501 31.05 -23.75 -5.99
C ASP A 501 32.50 -23.21 -6.01
N GLN A 502 33.17 -23.27 -4.85
CA GLN A 502 34.62 -22.99 -4.79
C GLN A 502 35.31 -23.57 -3.53
N ASP A 503 35.18 -24.88 -3.28
CA ASP A 503 36.05 -25.57 -2.30
C ASP A 503 36.30 -27.05 -2.66
N SER A 504 36.83 -27.31 -3.86
CA SER A 504 37.14 -28.67 -4.32
C SER A 504 38.29 -28.82 -5.32
N THR A 505 39.44 -28.17 -5.10
CA THR A 505 40.77 -28.65 -5.58
C THR A 505 41.92 -27.96 -4.84
N SER A 506 42.52 -28.63 -3.87
CA SER A 506 43.81 -28.25 -3.28
C SER A 506 44.91 -29.24 -3.72
N ALA A 507 45.45 -29.04 -4.93
CA ALA A 507 46.53 -29.89 -5.45
C ALA A 507 47.50 -29.16 -6.40
N GLN A 508 48.75 -29.01 -5.90
CA GLN A 508 50.01 -28.91 -6.64
C GLN A 508 50.37 -27.63 -7.44
N ASP A 509 51.63 -27.23 -7.24
CA ASP A 509 52.61 -26.63 -8.17
C ASP A 509 52.19 -25.50 -9.13
N GLY A 510 52.83 -24.32 -9.19
CA GLY A 510 53.97 -23.78 -8.44
C GLY A 510 55.00 -23.07 -9.32
N LYS A 511 55.61 -22.00 -8.79
CA LYS A 511 56.72 -21.14 -9.31
C LYS A 511 56.38 -19.86 -10.09
N ASP A 512 57.20 -18.85 -9.78
CA ASP A 512 57.80 -17.77 -10.61
C ASP A 512 56.91 -16.85 -11.48
N ALA A 513 57.23 -15.56 -11.72
CA ALA A 513 57.99 -14.55 -10.95
C ALA A 513 57.89 -13.16 -11.63
N LYS A 514 57.77 -12.09 -10.82
CA LYS A 514 58.20 -10.67 -11.09
C LYS A 514 57.55 -9.85 -12.23
N GLU A 515 57.42 -8.55 -11.93
CA GLU A 515 57.33 -7.38 -12.86
C GLU A 515 56.09 -7.30 -13.79
N GLY A 516 55.47 -6.13 -14.02
CA GLY A 516 55.62 -4.81 -13.38
C GLY A 516 55.02 -3.65 -14.20
N ALA A 517 54.66 -2.56 -13.51
CA ALA A 517 54.19 -1.26 -14.02
C ALA A 517 52.76 -1.15 -14.61
N ASP A 518 52.21 0.06 -14.43
CA ASP A 518 51.20 0.86 -15.16
C ASP A 518 50.58 0.24 -16.44
N SER A 519 49.30 0.47 -16.79
CA SER A 519 48.56 1.75 -16.74
C SER A 519 47.03 1.61 -16.79
N ASP A 520 46.31 2.73 -16.81
CA ASP A 520 44.85 2.84 -16.99
C ASP A 520 44.37 2.38 -18.38
N ALA A 521 43.18 1.76 -18.43
CA ALA A 521 42.16 1.91 -19.49
C ALA A 521 40.86 1.18 -19.07
N ASP A 522 39.71 1.73 -19.49
CA ASP A 522 38.39 1.12 -19.33
C ASP A 522 38.05 0.13 -20.46
N GLU A 523 36.83 -0.42 -20.34
CA GLU A 523 35.88 -0.73 -21.42
C GLU A 523 35.84 -2.12 -22.10
N LEU A 524 34.58 -2.59 -22.12
CA LEU A 524 33.88 -3.49 -23.05
C LEU A 524 33.93 -5.02 -22.85
N GLU A 525 32.72 -5.56 -22.99
CA GLU A 525 32.33 -6.96 -23.04
C GLU A 525 32.45 -7.47 -24.48
N GLU A 526 32.64 -8.78 -24.68
CA GLU A 526 32.26 -9.43 -25.95
C GLU A 526 31.86 -10.90 -25.68
N GLU A 527 31.10 -11.47 -26.60
CA GLU A 527 30.23 -12.64 -26.37
C GLU A 527 30.90 -13.99 -26.66
N ALA A 528 30.29 -15.08 -26.16
CA ALA A 528 30.48 -16.43 -26.73
C ALA A 528 29.27 -17.33 -26.41
N GLU A 529 28.53 -17.74 -27.44
CA GLU A 529 27.39 -18.65 -27.38
C GLU A 529 27.81 -20.14 -27.31
N GLY A 530 26.86 -21.05 -27.04
CA GLY A 530 27.06 -22.50 -27.26
C GLY A 530 26.10 -23.46 -26.53
N GLU A 531 24.97 -23.77 -27.18
CA GLU A 531 24.38 -25.12 -27.42
C GLU A 531 24.67 -26.29 -26.43
N ASP A 532 23.73 -27.17 -26.03
CA ASP A 532 22.27 -27.20 -26.19
C ASP A 532 21.61 -28.33 -25.33
N ASP A 533 20.26 -28.36 -25.33
CA ASP A 533 19.37 -29.54 -25.13
C ASP A 533 19.06 -30.18 -23.74
N ALA A 534 17.85 -30.78 -23.69
CA ALA A 534 17.33 -31.81 -22.75
C ALA A 534 16.76 -31.41 -21.36
N GLU A 535 15.68 -30.60 -21.39
CA GLU A 535 14.34 -30.83 -20.79
C GLU A 535 14.09 -31.38 -19.34
N ASP A 536 12.87 -31.08 -18.85
CA ASP A 536 12.12 -31.78 -17.79
C ASP A 536 12.51 -31.59 -16.29
N GLN A 537 12.49 -30.32 -15.80
CA GLN A 537 12.19 -30.07 -14.38
C GLN A 537 11.60 -28.70 -13.95
N THR A 538 10.90 -27.96 -14.81
CA THR A 538 10.33 -26.62 -14.48
C THR A 538 8.80 -26.57 -14.52
N ARG A 539 8.15 -27.01 -13.42
CA ARG A 539 6.70 -26.82 -13.25
C ARG A 539 6.22 -26.47 -11.82
N MET A 540 7.06 -25.83 -11.00
CA MET A 540 6.60 -25.30 -9.70
C MET A 540 7.42 -24.12 -9.12
N GLU A 541 7.71 -23.09 -9.92
CA GLU A 541 8.20 -21.79 -9.40
C GLU A 541 7.31 -20.63 -9.87
N MET A 542 6.13 -20.50 -9.25
CA MET A 542 5.44 -19.20 -9.16
C MET A 542 5.96 -18.43 -7.95
N ALA A 543 6.03 -17.11 -8.06
CA ALA A 543 6.69 -16.24 -7.09
C ALA A 543 6.17 -16.38 -5.65
N HIS A 544 7.03 -16.87 -4.74
CA HIS A 544 6.84 -16.65 -3.30
C HIS A 544 7.39 -15.27 -2.93
N ASP A 545 6.53 -14.26 -3.07
CA ASP A 545 6.79 -12.92 -2.56
C ASP A 545 6.92 -12.97 -1.01
N PRO A 546 7.90 -12.29 -0.37
CA PRO A 546 8.13 -12.40 1.09
C PRO A 546 6.97 -11.91 1.97
N SER A 547 5.95 -11.30 1.38
CA SER A 547 4.68 -10.93 1.99
C SER A 547 3.78 -12.14 2.29
N LEU A 548 3.86 -13.20 1.47
CA LEU A 548 2.92 -14.34 1.45
C LEU A 548 3.60 -15.61 1.97
N SER A 549 3.88 -15.60 3.27
CA SER A 549 4.50 -16.72 3.99
C SER A 549 3.55 -17.27 5.06
N VAL A 550 3.24 -18.56 4.97
CA VAL A 550 2.34 -19.27 5.89
C VAL A 550 3.00 -19.48 7.27
N ASP A 551 3.01 -18.42 8.09
CA ASP A 551 3.11 -18.50 9.55
C ASP A 551 1.69 -18.32 10.11
N ALA A 552 1.22 -19.17 11.03
CA ALA A 552 -0.15 -19.13 11.59
C ALA A 552 -0.45 -17.93 12.53
N MET A 553 0.37 -16.89 12.46
CA MET A 553 0.19 -15.55 13.02
C MET A 553 1.22 -14.66 12.32
N GLU A 554 0.86 -13.42 11.98
CA GLU A 554 1.84 -12.47 11.50
C GLU A 554 2.92 -12.18 12.55
N ASN A 555 4.18 -12.14 12.14
CA ASN A 555 5.27 -11.81 13.06
C ASN A 555 5.12 -10.39 13.66
N GLY A 556 4.48 -9.45 12.94
CA GLY A 556 4.11 -8.14 13.46
C GLY A 556 3.14 -8.19 14.66
N ILE A 557 2.23 -9.16 14.70
CA ILE A 557 1.32 -9.36 15.84
C ILE A 557 2.05 -10.05 17.00
N ARG A 558 2.91 -11.06 16.73
CA ARG A 558 3.80 -11.66 17.76
C ARG A 558 4.60 -10.58 18.50
N LEU A 559 5.14 -9.60 17.76
CA LEU A 559 5.93 -8.50 18.31
C LEU A 559 5.11 -7.61 19.24
N LYS A 560 3.87 -7.26 18.87
CA LYS A 560 2.94 -6.47 19.71
C LYS A 560 2.51 -7.25 20.97
N LEU A 561 2.17 -8.53 20.84
CA LEU A 561 1.80 -9.40 21.97
C LEU A 561 2.92 -9.53 23.01
N LEU A 562 4.18 -9.70 22.57
CA LEU A 562 5.34 -9.73 23.47
C LEU A 562 5.51 -8.42 24.24
N ILE A 563 5.28 -7.27 23.58
CA ILE A 563 5.37 -5.94 24.20
C ILE A 563 4.28 -5.76 25.26
N GLU A 564 3.01 -6.06 24.95
CA GLU A 564 1.92 -5.95 25.94
C GLU A 564 2.07 -6.94 27.10
N TYR A 565 2.60 -8.15 26.86
CA TYR A 565 2.99 -9.06 27.94
C TYR A 565 4.03 -8.43 28.88
N GLY A 566 5.04 -7.74 28.33
CA GLY A 566 6.02 -6.97 29.10
C GLY A 566 5.37 -5.86 29.93
N HIS A 567 4.41 -5.12 29.38
CA HIS A 567 3.70 -4.06 30.10
C HIS A 567 2.79 -4.60 31.21
N LEU A 568 2.04 -5.69 30.96
CA LEU A 568 1.25 -6.36 31.99
C LEU A 568 2.15 -6.90 33.12
N LYS A 569 3.33 -7.45 32.78
CA LYS A 569 4.33 -7.89 33.75
C LYS A 569 4.94 -6.74 34.55
N LYS A 570 5.16 -5.55 33.96
CA LYS A 570 5.50 -4.34 34.72
C LYS A 570 4.44 -4.04 35.77
N LEU A 571 3.16 -4.02 35.38
CA LEU A 571 2.04 -3.76 36.30
C LEU A 571 1.87 -4.84 37.37
N SER A 572 2.26 -6.09 37.12
CA SER A 572 2.29 -7.15 38.15
C SER A 572 3.51 -7.11 39.07
N GLY A 573 4.42 -6.13 38.91
CA GLY A 573 5.63 -5.94 39.71
C GLY A 573 6.91 -6.57 39.14
N GLU A 574 6.84 -7.25 38.00
CA GLU A 574 7.99 -7.85 37.30
C GLU A 574 8.54 -6.89 36.23
N ALA A 575 8.88 -5.66 36.63
CA ALA A 575 9.31 -4.57 35.74
C ALA A 575 10.52 -4.90 34.85
N GLU A 576 11.39 -5.84 35.27
CA GLU A 576 12.53 -6.29 34.47
C GLU A 576 12.09 -6.98 33.16
N VAL A 577 10.93 -7.63 33.13
CA VAL A 577 10.45 -8.34 31.92
C VAL A 577 10.19 -7.36 30.77
N LEU A 578 9.75 -6.12 31.04
CA LEU A 578 9.60 -5.11 30.00
C LEU A 578 10.95 -4.69 29.42
N CYS A 579 12.00 -4.59 30.23
CA CYS A 579 13.37 -4.37 29.75
C CYS A 579 13.85 -5.55 28.89
N GLN A 580 13.61 -6.79 29.33
CA GLN A 580 13.95 -8.02 28.59
C GLN A 580 13.17 -8.19 27.27
N VAL A 581 12.02 -7.53 27.09
CA VAL A 581 11.33 -7.47 25.78
C VAL A 581 11.80 -6.27 24.96
N GLY A 582 11.70 -5.06 25.53
CA GLY A 582 11.85 -3.81 24.78
C GLY A 582 13.28 -3.51 24.35
N ILE A 583 14.29 -3.82 25.17
CA ILE A 583 15.69 -3.52 24.85
C ILE A 583 16.17 -4.32 23.62
N PRO A 584 15.98 -5.66 23.53
CA PRO A 584 16.23 -6.42 22.30
C PRO A 584 15.59 -5.83 21.05
N ILE A 585 14.32 -5.40 21.13
CA ILE A 585 13.56 -4.84 20.02
C ILE A 585 14.14 -3.48 19.59
N ILE A 586 14.41 -2.58 20.53
CA ILE A 586 15.01 -1.27 20.27
C ILE A 586 16.42 -1.42 19.67
N LEU A 587 17.28 -2.25 20.27
CA LEU A 587 18.64 -2.50 19.78
C LEU A 587 18.62 -3.13 18.37
N THR A 588 17.72 -4.08 18.11
CA THR A 588 17.56 -4.69 16.78
C THR A 588 17.05 -3.67 15.76
N SER A 589 16.04 -2.87 16.11
CA SER A 589 15.51 -1.80 15.26
C SER A 589 16.61 -0.81 14.85
N LEU A 590 17.45 -0.38 15.81
CA LEU A 590 18.59 0.49 15.54
C LEU A 590 19.62 -0.16 14.62
N SER A 591 19.87 -1.47 14.76
CA SER A 591 20.80 -2.22 13.88
C SER A 591 20.30 -2.38 12.44
N GLN A 592 18.99 -2.40 12.23
CA GLN A 592 18.35 -2.46 10.89
C GLN A 592 18.52 -1.17 10.08
N THR A 593 18.92 -0.05 10.70
CA THR A 593 19.14 1.24 10.01
C THR A 593 20.62 1.58 9.94
N SER A 594 21.11 1.83 8.71
CA SER A 594 22.53 2.10 8.44
C SER A 594 22.97 3.55 8.69
N PHE A 595 22.02 4.50 8.70
CA PHE A 595 22.26 5.92 8.94
C PHE A 595 22.28 6.28 10.44
N ARG A 596 23.17 7.21 10.79
CA ARG A 596 23.18 7.96 12.05
C ARG A 596 23.34 9.43 11.72
N LEU A 597 22.51 10.27 12.33
CA LEU A 597 22.53 11.74 12.16
C LEU A 597 23.84 12.37 12.65
N SER A 598 24.54 11.72 13.58
CA SER A 598 25.90 12.07 13.99
C SER A 598 26.91 11.72 12.89
N GLY A 599 27.01 12.58 11.88
CA GLY A 599 27.64 12.32 10.58
C GLY A 599 28.98 11.56 10.60
N ARG A 600 28.89 10.27 10.25
CA ARG A 600 29.93 9.50 9.56
C ARG A 600 29.25 8.68 8.46
N VAL A 601 29.41 9.12 7.21
CA VAL A 601 28.96 8.38 6.03
C VAL A 601 29.68 7.03 6.01
N LYS A 602 28.93 5.92 5.87
CA LYS A 602 29.51 4.62 5.54
C LYS A 602 29.72 4.54 4.02
N ASN A 603 30.90 4.12 3.58
CA ASN A 603 31.07 3.71 2.19
C ASN A 603 30.19 2.47 1.93
N PRO A 604 29.42 2.41 0.83
CA PRO A 604 28.52 1.29 0.52
C PRO A 604 29.23 0.04 -0.05
N LEU A 605 30.57 0.02 -0.08
CA LEU A 605 31.40 -0.99 -0.76
C LEU A 605 32.30 -1.80 0.20
N ALA A 606 31.88 -1.97 1.46
CA ALA A 606 32.56 -2.83 2.43
C ALA A 606 31.75 -4.11 2.67
N GLU A 607 32.33 -5.27 2.35
CA GLU A 607 31.69 -6.56 2.56
C GLU A 607 31.57 -6.92 4.06
N PRO A 608 30.54 -7.70 4.46
CA PRO A 608 30.21 -7.92 5.87
C PRO A 608 31.19 -8.83 6.65
N GLN A 609 32.24 -9.36 6.02
CA GLN A 609 33.18 -10.29 6.69
C GLN A 609 34.37 -9.59 7.39
N ASP A 610 34.77 -8.39 6.96
CA ASP A 610 35.91 -7.65 7.57
C ASP A 610 35.57 -6.90 8.87
N VAL A 611 34.35 -7.09 9.41
CA VAL A 611 33.82 -6.34 10.56
C VAL A 611 34.46 -6.74 11.91
N ILE A 612 35.40 -7.71 11.91
CA ILE A 612 36.17 -8.12 13.11
C ILE A 612 37.65 -7.68 12.98
N SER A 613 37.87 -6.38 12.88
CA SER A 613 39.15 -5.76 13.25
C SER A 613 38.90 -4.44 14.00
N GLU A 614 39.65 -4.21 15.09
CA GLU A 614 39.38 -3.14 16.05
C GLU A 614 40.08 -1.82 15.70
N SER A 615 39.42 -0.68 15.94
CA SER A 615 40.09 0.60 16.23
C SER A 615 39.14 1.67 16.78
N ASP A 616 39.08 1.76 18.12
CA ASP A 616 39.03 2.99 18.93
C ASP A 616 37.98 4.09 18.64
N ALA A 617 36.91 3.80 17.90
CA ALA A 617 35.84 4.77 17.62
C ALA A 617 34.41 4.22 17.75
N GLN A 618 34.21 3.13 18.50
CA GLN A 618 32.86 2.67 18.86
C GLN A 618 32.20 3.63 19.86
N SER A 619 30.91 3.92 19.67
CA SER A 619 30.13 4.79 20.57
C SER A 619 29.86 4.09 21.91
N MET A 620 30.09 4.81 23.02
CA MET A 620 29.97 4.31 24.40
C MET A 620 28.66 3.54 24.68
N GLY A 621 27.51 4.07 24.21
CA GLY A 621 26.15 3.73 24.69
C GLY A 621 25.64 2.30 24.46
N PHE A 622 26.43 1.41 23.87
CA PHE A 622 26.00 0.03 23.59
C PHE A 622 26.63 -1.03 24.51
N GLN A 623 27.70 -0.74 25.26
CA GLN A 623 28.45 -1.82 25.94
C GLN A 623 27.68 -2.46 27.10
N VAL A 624 27.01 -1.66 27.94
CA VAL A 624 26.22 -2.16 29.07
C VAL A 624 24.97 -2.89 28.58
N LEU A 625 24.16 -2.23 27.74
CA LEU A 625 22.91 -2.78 27.21
C LEU A 625 23.10 -4.07 26.40
N LYS A 626 24.15 -4.16 25.56
CA LYS A 626 24.42 -5.37 24.77
C LYS A 626 24.86 -6.56 25.62
N SER A 627 25.63 -6.33 26.69
CA SER A 627 26.14 -7.42 27.54
C SER A 627 25.11 -7.96 28.55
N GLU A 628 24.05 -7.19 28.85
CA GLU A 628 22.98 -7.62 29.76
C GLU A 628 21.71 -8.13 29.02
N TYR A 629 21.37 -7.60 27.83
CA TYR A 629 20.09 -7.91 27.16
C TYR A 629 20.20 -8.51 25.74
N LEU A 630 21.39 -8.64 25.13
CA LEU A 630 21.53 -9.43 23.90
C LEU A 630 22.00 -10.85 24.20
N VAL A 631 21.54 -11.79 23.39
CA VAL A 631 21.65 -13.24 23.61
C VAL A 631 22.00 -13.92 22.30
N ASP A 632 22.96 -14.85 22.33
CA ASP A 632 23.52 -15.48 21.14
C ASP A 632 22.56 -16.55 20.59
N ILE A 633 21.81 -16.19 19.54
CA ILE A 633 20.83 -17.03 18.86
C ILE A 633 21.49 -18.28 18.22
N THR A 634 22.82 -18.31 18.09
CA THR A 634 23.61 -19.46 17.64
C THR A 634 23.61 -20.61 18.65
N ASP A 635 23.61 -20.34 19.96
CA ASP A 635 23.48 -21.35 21.01
C ASP A 635 22.02 -21.81 21.18
N SER A 636 21.78 -23.12 21.16
CA SER A 636 20.45 -23.72 21.26
C SER A 636 19.75 -23.37 22.57
N ARG A 637 20.48 -23.34 23.70
CA ARG A 637 19.90 -23.04 25.02
C ARG A 637 19.46 -21.59 25.12
N GLN A 638 20.25 -20.69 24.55
CA GLN A 638 19.96 -19.27 24.46
C GLN A 638 18.81 -18.97 23.49
N ARG A 639 18.74 -19.67 22.35
CA ARG A 639 17.65 -19.58 21.36
C ARG A 639 16.27 -19.95 21.92
N GLU A 640 16.22 -20.91 22.84
CA GLU A 640 15.00 -21.39 23.51
C GLU A 640 14.61 -20.53 24.73
N SER A 641 15.49 -19.63 25.20
CA SER A 641 15.14 -18.66 26.25
C SER A 641 14.11 -17.63 25.76
N PHE A 642 13.38 -17.02 26.70
CA PHE A 642 12.45 -15.92 26.44
C PHE A 642 13.09 -14.78 25.62
N MET A 643 14.29 -14.35 26.01
CA MET A 643 15.09 -13.35 25.28
C MET A 643 15.43 -13.81 23.85
N GLY A 644 15.75 -15.10 23.66
CA GLY A 644 16.02 -15.72 22.37
C GLY A 644 14.78 -15.91 21.47
N ILE A 645 13.58 -15.92 22.05
CA ILE A 645 12.31 -15.83 21.31
C ILE A 645 12.08 -14.38 20.85
N VAL A 646 12.18 -13.41 21.76
CA VAL A 646 12.04 -11.97 21.45
C VAL A 646 13.01 -11.54 20.35
N MET A 647 14.30 -11.91 20.47
CA MET A 647 15.33 -11.62 19.47
C MET A 647 15.02 -12.21 18.08
N ARG A 648 14.47 -13.44 18.01
CA ARG A 648 14.07 -14.05 16.73
C ARG A 648 12.92 -13.28 16.07
N VAL A 649 11.88 -12.95 16.83
CA VAL A 649 10.75 -12.15 16.33
C VAL A 649 11.23 -10.77 15.86
N ALA A 650 12.06 -10.09 16.66
CA ALA A 650 12.61 -8.77 16.33
C ALA A 650 13.48 -8.77 15.05
N GLN A 651 14.27 -9.83 14.80
CA GLN A 651 15.09 -9.93 13.59
C GLN A 651 14.27 -10.25 12.33
N GLN A 652 13.17 -11.00 12.45
CA GLN A 652 12.34 -11.42 11.32
C GLN A 652 11.43 -10.31 10.74
N ILE A 653 11.45 -9.11 11.32
CA ILE A 653 10.50 -8.03 11.00
C ILE A 653 11.25 -6.71 10.80
N VAL A 654 10.85 -5.90 9.80
CA VAL A 654 11.24 -4.48 9.74
C VAL A 654 10.46 -3.73 10.82
N ILE A 655 11.06 -3.51 11.99
CA ILE A 655 10.35 -3.07 13.20
C ILE A 655 9.63 -1.74 12.99
N SER A 656 10.20 -0.82 12.21
CA SER A 656 9.59 0.48 11.86
C SER A 656 8.43 0.42 10.86
N ARG A 657 8.08 -0.76 10.33
CA ARG A 657 6.83 -1.00 9.59
C ARG A 657 5.75 -1.66 10.48
N ALA A 658 6.16 -2.45 11.48
CA ALA A 658 5.24 -3.16 12.39
C ALA A 658 4.81 -2.32 13.61
N LEU A 659 5.71 -1.48 14.13
CA LEU A 659 5.40 -0.41 15.08
C LEU A 659 5.52 0.92 14.36
N GLY A 660 4.42 1.67 14.29
CA GLY A 660 4.44 3.06 13.81
C GLY A 660 5.25 3.96 14.76
N GLU A 661 5.68 5.13 14.26
CA GLU A 661 6.57 6.07 14.98
C GLU A 661 6.12 6.34 16.44
N GLN A 662 4.81 6.53 16.67
CA GLN A 662 4.26 6.75 18.01
C GLN A 662 4.31 5.52 18.92
N GLN A 663 4.07 4.31 18.38
CA GLN A 663 4.16 3.08 19.16
C GLN A 663 5.62 2.76 19.54
N TYR A 664 6.56 2.99 18.62
CA TYR A 664 7.99 2.87 18.89
C TYR A 664 8.48 3.93 19.91
N TYR A 665 8.00 5.17 19.80
CA TYR A 665 8.26 6.25 20.77
C TYR A 665 7.78 5.89 22.18
N ASN A 666 6.53 5.42 22.31
CA ASN A 666 5.96 5.00 23.59
C ASN A 666 6.75 3.84 24.21
N LEU A 667 7.14 2.83 23.42
CA LEU A 667 7.98 1.72 23.89
C LEU A 667 9.33 2.22 24.43
N VAL A 668 9.99 3.15 23.73
CA VAL A 668 11.27 3.74 24.16
C VAL A 668 11.13 4.48 25.50
N ILE A 669 10.04 5.22 25.71
CA ILE A 669 9.77 5.91 26.98
C ILE A 669 9.44 4.90 28.10
N ASP A 670 8.53 3.96 27.88
CA ASP A 670 8.13 2.98 28.91
C ASP A 670 9.33 2.14 29.36
N VAL A 671 10.21 1.74 28.43
CA VAL A 671 11.47 1.03 28.72
C VAL A 671 12.46 1.90 29.49
N ALA A 672 12.66 3.16 29.08
CA ALA A 672 13.54 4.08 29.78
C ALA A 672 13.05 4.37 31.22
N GLN A 673 11.73 4.48 31.42
CA GLN A 673 11.13 4.61 32.75
C GLN A 673 11.30 3.34 33.59
N THR A 674 11.13 2.13 33.04
CA THR A 674 11.47 0.91 33.80
C THR A 674 12.96 0.83 34.15
N LEU A 675 13.86 1.30 33.28
CA LEU A 675 15.29 1.33 33.59
C LEU A 675 15.60 2.32 34.72
N THR A 676 14.89 3.44 34.86
CA THR A 676 15.06 4.32 36.04
C THR A 676 14.40 3.75 37.30
N GLU A 677 13.23 3.13 37.21
CA GLU A 677 12.59 2.40 38.33
C GLU A 677 13.47 1.28 38.88
N LEU A 678 14.19 0.56 38.00
CA LEU A 678 15.16 -0.49 38.34
C LEU A 678 16.54 0.04 38.77
N GLY A 679 16.74 1.36 38.81
CA GLY A 679 18.01 1.98 39.20
C GLY A 679 19.13 1.94 38.15
N LYS A 680 18.85 1.50 36.92
CA LYS A 680 19.80 1.37 35.80
C LYS A 680 19.89 2.66 34.98
N TYR A 681 20.09 3.79 35.67
CA TYR A 681 19.98 5.15 35.09
C TYR A 681 20.91 5.40 33.90
N VAL A 682 22.15 4.90 33.93
CA VAL A 682 23.11 5.05 32.82
C VAL A 682 22.56 4.39 31.56
N ALA A 683 22.04 3.17 31.67
CA ALA A 683 21.46 2.43 30.56
C ALA A 683 20.19 3.10 30.00
N ALA A 684 19.38 3.75 30.85
CA ALA A 684 18.25 4.57 30.40
C ALA A 684 18.71 5.78 29.55
N ILE A 685 19.75 6.49 30.00
CA ILE A 685 20.30 7.65 29.29
C ILE A 685 20.98 7.24 27.97
N GLU A 686 21.76 6.15 27.99
CA GLU A 686 22.38 5.57 26.79
C GLU A 686 21.30 5.21 25.74
N LEU A 687 20.27 4.45 26.13
CA LEU A 687 19.16 4.08 25.24
C LEU A 687 18.43 5.29 24.65
N LEU A 688 18.10 6.30 25.47
CA LEU A 688 17.42 7.52 25.00
C LEU A 688 18.29 8.34 24.04
N THR A 689 19.61 8.44 24.31
CA THR A 689 20.52 9.19 23.44
C THR A 689 20.80 8.48 22.11
N ASP A 690 21.06 7.16 22.13
CA ASP A 690 21.34 6.40 20.91
C ASP A 690 20.10 6.35 19.98
N VAL A 691 18.88 6.16 20.52
CA VAL A 691 17.64 6.27 19.73
C VAL A 691 17.53 7.65 19.05
N ASN A 692 17.93 8.72 19.75
CA ASN A 692 17.87 10.08 19.21
C ASN A 692 18.92 10.39 18.13
N THR A 693 19.99 9.59 18.02
CA THR A 693 20.95 9.69 16.90
C THR A 693 20.48 8.96 15.63
N SER A 694 19.33 8.26 15.69
CA SER A 694 18.77 7.48 14.60
C SER A 694 17.58 8.16 13.91
N ASP A 695 17.35 7.82 12.65
CA ASP A 695 16.22 8.30 11.86
C ASP A 695 14.89 7.55 12.15
N LYS A 696 14.82 6.77 13.24
CA LYS A 696 13.59 6.01 13.62
C LYS A 696 12.45 6.90 14.11
N ILE A 697 12.78 8.09 14.60
CA ILE A 697 11.85 9.14 14.99
C ILE A 697 12.21 10.36 14.15
N SER A 698 11.26 10.84 13.35
CA SER A 698 11.45 11.96 12.42
C SER A 698 10.89 13.27 12.99
N LYS A 699 9.86 13.20 13.84
CA LYS A 699 9.24 14.39 14.45
C LYS A 699 10.18 15.10 15.44
N PRO A 700 10.55 16.38 15.23
CA PRO A 700 11.45 17.11 16.14
C PRO A 700 10.92 17.26 17.57
N THR A 701 9.59 17.34 17.74
CA THR A 701 8.95 17.40 19.07
C THR A 701 9.25 16.15 19.90
N LEU A 702 9.05 14.97 19.33
CA LEU A 702 9.34 13.69 19.97
C LEU A 702 10.84 13.53 20.24
N ARG A 703 11.71 14.00 19.34
CA ARG A 703 13.16 14.04 19.56
C ARG A 703 13.54 14.93 20.75
N PHE A 704 12.94 16.11 20.86
CA PHE A 704 13.16 17.02 21.99
C PHE A 704 12.68 16.39 23.30
N GLU A 705 11.50 15.78 23.33
CA GLU A 705 10.94 15.13 24.52
C GLU A 705 11.85 13.98 25.02
N LEU A 706 12.37 13.11 24.15
CA LEU A 706 13.36 12.08 24.55
C LEU A 706 14.65 12.68 25.10
N ARG A 707 15.20 13.74 24.49
CA ARG A 707 16.43 14.40 25.00
C ARG A 707 16.18 15.14 26.31
N PHE A 708 14.98 15.70 26.49
CA PHE A 708 14.59 16.36 27.73
C PHE A 708 14.42 15.34 28.87
N LEU A 709 13.81 14.19 28.59
CA LEU A 709 13.75 13.05 29.53
C LEU A 709 15.16 12.57 29.91
N ALA A 710 16.02 12.31 28.93
CA ALA A 710 17.41 11.91 29.16
C ALA A 710 18.20 12.95 29.98
N LEU A 711 17.98 14.25 29.72
CA LEU A 711 18.58 15.35 30.47
C LEU A 711 18.08 15.42 31.91
N VAL A 712 16.78 15.25 32.16
CA VAL A 712 16.20 15.24 33.51
C VAL A 712 16.79 14.10 34.34
N ILE A 713 16.83 12.88 33.79
CA ILE A 713 17.43 11.70 34.43
C ILE A 713 18.92 11.96 34.70
N ALA A 714 19.68 12.46 33.72
CA ALA A 714 21.10 12.75 33.90
C ALA A 714 21.39 13.83 34.96
N LEU A 715 20.52 14.84 35.10
CA LEU A 715 20.66 15.87 36.14
C LEU A 715 20.28 15.36 37.54
N GLU A 716 19.23 14.54 37.65
CA GLU A 716 18.80 13.94 38.92
C GLU A 716 19.88 13.03 39.52
N PHE A 717 20.45 12.15 38.69
CA PHE A 717 21.51 11.21 39.10
C PHE A 717 22.93 11.78 38.98
N LYS A 718 23.06 13.08 38.65
CA LYS A 718 24.32 13.85 38.60
C LYS A 718 25.34 13.36 37.57
N GLU A 719 24.87 12.73 36.50
CA GLU A 719 25.66 12.37 35.32
C GLU A 719 25.93 13.61 34.45
N ASN A 720 26.71 14.54 35.01
CA ASN A 720 27.00 15.85 34.45
C ASN A 720 27.51 15.81 33.00
N ARG A 721 28.24 14.75 32.63
CA ARG A 721 28.69 14.56 31.25
C ARG A 721 27.52 14.26 30.32
N MET A 722 26.66 13.29 30.65
CA MET A 722 25.54 12.94 29.78
C MET A 722 24.50 14.06 29.71
N ALA A 723 24.28 14.78 30.82
CA ALA A 723 23.45 15.99 30.82
C ALA A 723 23.98 17.05 29.83
N TYR A 724 25.29 17.30 29.82
CA TYR A 724 25.92 18.17 28.83
C TYR A 724 25.74 17.65 27.39
N GLU A 725 25.98 16.37 27.13
CA GLU A 725 25.88 15.82 25.78
C GLU A 725 24.42 15.86 25.25
N CYS A 726 23.40 15.63 26.09
CA CYS A 726 21.99 15.81 25.75
C CYS A 726 21.65 17.26 25.40
N ALA A 727 22.08 18.22 26.23
CA ALA A 727 21.83 19.65 25.99
C ALA A 727 22.57 20.17 24.75
N ARG A 728 23.76 19.63 24.44
CA ARG A 728 24.53 19.93 23.23
C ARG A 728 23.79 19.47 21.96
N LEU A 729 23.15 18.30 21.99
CA LEU A 729 22.41 17.77 20.83
C LEU A 729 21.25 18.67 20.41
N ASN A 730 20.53 19.30 21.36
CA ASN A 730 19.47 20.26 21.04
C ASN A 730 19.98 21.44 20.20
N ILE A 731 21.11 22.05 20.58
CA ILE A 731 21.72 23.15 19.82
C ILE A 731 22.23 22.68 18.44
N MET A 732 22.59 21.41 18.30
CA MET A 732 23.01 20.85 17.00
C MET A 732 21.84 20.53 16.06
N GLU A 733 20.59 20.49 16.55
CA GLU A 733 19.39 20.35 15.71
C GLU A 733 18.83 21.73 15.31
N ASP A 734 18.60 22.64 16.27
CA ASP A 734 18.21 24.03 16.00
C ASP A 734 19.19 25.05 16.63
N PRO A 735 20.27 25.46 15.94
CA PRO A 735 21.23 26.46 16.44
C PRO A 735 20.62 27.84 16.75
N HIS A 736 19.41 28.12 16.24
CA HIS A 736 18.70 29.39 16.37
C HIS A 736 17.69 29.41 17.54
N ASN A 737 17.41 28.27 18.18
CA ASN A 737 16.36 28.17 19.21
C ASN A 737 16.85 28.69 20.57
N LEU A 738 16.40 29.89 20.97
CA LEU A 738 16.73 30.52 22.25
C LEU A 738 16.37 29.65 23.47
N GLY A 739 15.33 28.80 23.37
CA GLY A 739 14.95 27.88 24.44
C GLY A 739 16.02 26.83 24.72
N TYR A 740 16.63 26.27 23.66
CA TYR A 740 17.73 25.30 23.78
C TYR A 740 18.98 25.94 24.37
N TRP A 741 19.30 27.18 23.98
CA TRP A 741 20.40 27.95 24.55
C TRP A 741 20.22 28.29 26.04
N ASN A 742 19.00 28.65 26.45
CA ASN A 742 18.67 28.89 27.86
C ASN A 742 18.78 27.60 28.70
N LEU A 743 18.31 26.47 28.16
CA LEU A 743 18.44 25.15 28.79
C LEU A 743 19.92 24.75 28.94
N PHE A 744 20.71 24.89 27.87
CA PHE A 744 22.15 24.63 27.86
C PHE A 744 22.91 25.50 28.87
N SER A 745 22.65 26.80 28.91
CA SER A 745 23.22 27.72 29.90
C SER A 745 22.94 27.27 31.36
N ARG A 746 21.70 26.82 31.63
CA ARG A 746 21.33 26.27 32.95
C ARG A 746 22.03 24.95 33.26
N VAL A 747 22.27 24.09 32.28
CA VAL A 747 23.05 22.85 32.44
C VAL A 747 24.52 23.16 32.71
N ILE A 748 25.12 24.15 32.06
CA ILE A 748 26.49 24.63 32.36
C ILE A 748 26.58 25.08 33.82
N ALA A 749 25.63 25.91 34.27
CA ALA A 749 25.60 26.44 35.63
C ALA A 749 25.46 25.36 36.72
N ILE A 750 24.83 24.22 36.41
CA ILE A 750 24.71 23.07 37.33
C ILE A 750 25.95 22.16 37.26
N THR A 751 26.48 21.91 36.06
CA THR A 751 27.53 20.90 35.84
C THR A 751 28.94 21.41 36.17
N GLY A 752 29.20 22.72 36.06
CA GLY A 752 30.45 23.37 36.50
C GLY A 752 31.73 22.99 35.73
N VAL A 753 31.62 22.19 34.67
CA VAL A 753 32.73 21.89 33.76
C VAL A 753 32.85 23.04 32.75
N PHE A 754 34.05 23.51 32.40
CA PHE A 754 34.22 24.64 31.46
C PHE A 754 34.98 24.30 30.17
N SER A 755 35.86 23.29 30.18
CA SER A 755 36.80 23.01 29.09
C SER A 755 36.18 22.37 27.83
N TRP A 756 35.05 21.67 27.96
CA TRP A 756 34.35 21.05 26.83
C TRP A 756 33.47 22.06 26.07
N HIS A 757 32.85 22.99 26.81
CA HIS A 757 31.99 24.05 26.31
C HIS A 757 32.73 24.98 25.35
N GLN A 758 33.94 25.41 25.71
CA GLN A 758 34.74 26.30 24.86
C GLN A 758 35.01 25.69 23.47
N LYS A 759 35.34 24.38 23.41
CA LYS A 759 35.63 23.71 22.14
C LYS A 759 34.39 23.53 21.27
N PHE A 760 33.21 23.37 21.89
CA PHE A 760 31.94 23.34 21.17
C PHE A 760 31.54 24.73 20.66
N LEU A 761 31.57 25.75 21.52
CA LEU A 761 31.27 27.14 21.15
C LEU A 761 32.24 27.67 20.09
N ALA A 762 33.55 27.42 20.20
CA ALA A 762 34.53 27.83 19.21
C ALA A 762 34.41 27.09 17.87
N LYS A 763 33.87 25.86 17.86
CA LYS A 763 33.47 25.20 16.62
C LYS A 763 32.23 25.88 16.04
N LEU A 764 31.18 26.06 16.84
CA LEU A 764 29.92 26.63 16.37
C LEU A 764 30.07 28.08 15.90
N LEU A 765 30.88 28.92 16.55
CA LEU A 765 31.15 30.30 16.13
C LEU A 765 32.07 30.42 14.90
N ARG A 766 32.77 29.34 14.54
CA ARG A 766 33.51 29.25 13.26
C ARG A 766 32.57 28.84 12.12
N ASP A 767 31.61 27.96 12.43
CA ASP A 767 30.67 27.41 11.46
C ASP A 767 29.49 28.40 11.22
N ASP A 768 28.98 29.05 12.28
CA ASP A 768 27.94 30.11 12.31
C ASP A 768 28.43 31.38 13.08
N PRO A 769 29.21 32.28 12.47
CA PRO A 769 29.77 33.47 13.16
C PRO A 769 28.76 34.53 13.61
N GLU A 770 27.53 34.48 13.11
CA GLU A 770 26.46 35.46 13.38
C GLU A 770 25.63 35.12 14.64
N SER A 771 25.80 33.92 15.22
CA SER A 771 24.89 33.37 16.25
C SER A 771 24.99 34.11 17.60
N TYR A 772 24.11 35.08 17.82
CA TYR A 772 24.06 35.93 19.02
C TYR A 772 24.09 35.14 20.36
N PRO A 773 23.33 34.05 20.57
CA PRO A 773 23.39 33.30 21.82
C PRO A 773 24.75 32.62 22.05
N ALA A 774 25.39 32.13 20.98
CA ALA A 774 26.72 31.54 21.06
C ALA A 774 27.80 32.60 21.37
N ILE A 775 27.69 33.80 20.78
CA ILE A 775 28.61 34.93 21.06
C ILE A 775 28.46 35.37 22.52
N LEU A 776 27.23 35.51 23.02
CA LEU A 776 26.95 35.92 24.39
C LEU A 776 27.50 34.91 25.41
N LEU A 777 27.30 33.59 25.16
CA LEU A 777 27.84 32.53 26.03
C LEU A 777 29.37 32.41 25.95
N ALA A 778 29.98 32.65 24.79
CA ALA A 778 31.43 32.75 24.68
C ALA A 778 31.97 33.92 25.52
N GLY A 779 31.36 35.11 25.42
CA GLY A 779 31.70 36.26 26.26
C GLY A 779 31.53 36.00 27.76
N HIS A 780 30.47 35.30 28.17
CA HIS A 780 30.31 34.84 29.57
C HIS A 780 31.44 33.89 30.00
N GLN A 781 31.86 32.95 29.13
CA GLN A 781 32.97 32.04 29.42
C GLN A 781 34.32 32.77 29.51
N SER A 782 34.61 33.67 28.57
CA SER A 782 35.81 34.52 28.60
C SER A 782 35.89 35.38 29.87
N SER A 783 34.73 35.87 30.34
CA SER A 783 34.60 36.62 31.59
C SER A 783 34.90 35.75 32.81
N ALA A 784 34.38 34.51 32.84
CA ALA A 784 34.64 33.54 33.91
C ALA A 784 36.12 33.09 33.98
N TRP A 785 36.91 33.31 32.93
CA TRP A 785 38.35 33.05 32.88
C TRP A 785 39.21 34.31 33.10
N ASP A 786 38.61 35.46 33.45
CA ASP A 786 39.26 36.77 33.63
C ASP A 786 40.04 37.26 32.38
N ILE A 787 39.63 36.83 31.19
CA ILE A 787 40.22 37.28 29.91
C ILE A 787 39.45 38.51 29.43
N ALA A 788 39.58 39.62 30.17
CA ALA A 788 38.76 40.81 29.99
C ALA A 788 38.87 41.45 28.58
N SER A 789 40.03 41.36 27.92
CA SER A 789 40.22 41.86 26.55
C SER A 789 39.39 41.09 25.50
N LEU A 790 39.36 39.76 25.61
CA LEU A 790 38.55 38.89 24.74
C LEU A 790 37.05 39.07 25.06
N THR A 791 36.72 39.07 26.36
CA THR A 791 35.37 39.30 26.89
C THR A 791 34.74 40.58 26.34
N VAL A 792 35.48 41.70 26.39
CA VAL A 792 35.01 42.99 25.85
C VAL A 792 34.80 42.91 24.34
N GLY A 793 35.67 42.22 23.60
CA GLY A 793 35.52 42.03 22.15
C GLY A 793 34.27 41.24 21.78
N GLU A 794 34.11 40.05 22.36
CA GLU A 794 32.98 39.14 22.12
C GLU A 794 31.64 39.79 22.51
N LEU A 795 31.54 40.38 23.70
CA LEU A 795 30.31 41.04 24.14
C LEU A 795 30.00 42.31 23.32
N THR A 796 31.01 43.07 22.88
CA THR A 796 30.78 44.22 21.97
C THR A 796 30.19 43.74 20.64
N LEU A 797 30.61 42.58 20.13
CA LEU A 797 30.05 41.98 18.92
C LEU A 797 28.59 41.53 19.14
N ALA A 798 28.26 40.95 20.31
CA ALA A 798 26.87 40.66 20.69
C ALA A 798 25.99 41.93 20.74
N HIS A 799 26.51 43.05 21.27
CA HIS A 799 25.79 44.34 21.30
C HIS A 799 25.62 44.97 19.91
N GLN A 800 26.53 44.73 18.97
CA GLN A 800 26.32 45.12 17.57
C GLN A 800 25.15 44.39 16.92
N LYS A 801 24.82 43.17 17.37
CA LYS A 801 23.62 42.43 16.94
C LYS A 801 22.36 42.89 17.66
N HIS A 802 22.40 42.98 19.00
CA HIS A 802 21.26 43.37 19.83
C HIS A 802 21.59 44.58 20.72
N PRO A 803 21.56 45.82 20.18
CA PRO A 803 21.99 47.02 20.89
C PRO A 803 21.09 47.41 22.08
N ASN A 804 19.85 46.92 22.08
CA ASN A 804 18.83 47.20 23.08
C ASN A 804 18.59 46.02 24.05
N ASP A 805 19.43 44.99 24.07
CA ASP A 805 19.33 43.94 25.08
C ASP A 805 19.93 44.41 26.42
N PRO A 806 19.15 44.42 27.53
CA PRO A 806 19.67 44.79 28.85
C PRO A 806 20.80 43.88 29.35
N LEU A 807 20.76 42.57 29.08
CA LEU A 807 21.75 41.64 29.63
C LEU A 807 23.13 41.89 29.02
N THR A 808 23.21 42.05 27.71
CA THR A 808 24.44 42.35 26.97
C THR A 808 25.01 43.70 27.39
N LEU A 809 24.17 44.74 27.54
CA LEU A 809 24.59 46.05 28.06
C LEU A 809 25.20 45.94 29.47
N PHE A 810 24.56 45.19 30.36
CA PHE A 810 25.05 44.94 31.72
C PHE A 810 26.39 44.19 31.72
N CYS A 811 26.50 43.12 30.92
CA CYS A 811 27.72 42.32 30.81
C CYS A 811 28.89 43.09 30.21
N ILE A 812 28.67 43.97 29.21
CA ILE A 812 29.70 44.90 28.70
C ILE A 812 30.14 45.88 29.80
N GLY A 813 29.19 46.45 30.54
CA GLY A 813 29.49 47.34 31.66
C GLY A 813 30.38 46.66 32.70
N LEU A 814 30.05 45.43 33.10
CA LEU A 814 30.89 44.63 34.00
C LEU A 814 32.24 44.23 33.39
N ALA A 815 32.30 43.93 32.09
CA ALA A 815 33.55 43.54 31.42
C ALA A 815 34.54 44.72 31.29
N PHE A 816 34.06 45.94 31.04
CA PHE A 816 34.90 47.14 31.13
C PHE A 816 35.30 47.45 32.58
N LEU A 817 34.41 47.21 33.56
CA LEU A 817 34.75 47.39 34.96
C LEU A 817 35.85 46.40 35.41
N SER A 818 35.76 45.12 35.05
CA SER A 818 36.80 44.13 35.35
C SER A 818 38.10 44.42 34.59
N ALA A 819 38.03 44.78 33.30
CA ALA A 819 39.18 45.25 32.53
C ALA A 819 39.92 46.40 33.24
N SER A 820 39.20 47.38 33.79
CA SER A 820 39.81 48.52 34.49
C SER A 820 40.58 48.14 35.77
N MET A 821 40.27 46.98 36.38
CA MET A 821 41.02 46.42 37.52
C MET A 821 42.33 45.73 37.10
N GLN A 822 42.47 45.36 35.82
CA GLN A 822 43.65 44.63 35.35
C GLN A 822 44.88 45.55 35.22
N ARG A 823 46.03 45.08 35.71
CA ARG A 823 47.29 45.84 35.76
C ARG A 823 47.85 46.24 34.39
N THR A 824 47.34 45.63 33.33
CA THR A 824 47.75 45.80 31.92
C THR A 824 47.18 47.06 31.24
N ILE A 825 46.15 47.70 31.82
CA ILE A 825 45.49 48.85 31.20
C ILE A 825 46.10 50.17 31.69
N ASN A 826 46.62 50.95 30.73
CA ASN A 826 47.25 52.26 30.96
C ASN A 826 46.24 53.39 31.24
N ASP A 827 45.04 53.34 30.64
CA ASP A 827 43.99 54.33 30.82
C ASP A 827 42.77 53.70 31.51
N ARG A 828 42.88 53.56 32.83
CA ARG A 828 41.83 52.97 33.67
C ARG A 828 40.62 53.90 33.78
N GLN A 829 40.83 55.21 33.89
CA GLN A 829 39.78 56.19 34.10
C GLN A 829 38.83 56.29 32.89
N HIS A 830 39.36 56.28 31.66
CA HIS A 830 38.53 56.20 30.45
C HIS A 830 37.83 54.84 30.30
N THR A 831 38.42 53.77 30.82
CA THR A 831 37.82 52.41 30.81
C THR A 831 36.66 52.32 31.82
N VAL A 832 36.80 52.90 33.02
CA VAL A 832 35.72 53.09 34.01
C VAL A 832 34.59 53.93 33.43
N ALA A 833 34.90 55.04 32.74
CA ALA A 833 33.88 55.88 32.10
C ALA A 833 33.04 55.09 31.07
N LYS A 834 33.66 54.18 30.30
CA LYS A 834 32.94 53.26 29.40
C LYS A 834 32.05 52.29 30.16
N ALA A 835 32.56 51.67 31.23
CA ALA A 835 31.79 50.76 32.08
C ALA A 835 30.47 51.41 32.57
N PHE A 836 30.57 52.60 33.17
CA PHE A 836 29.40 53.29 33.69
C PHE A 836 28.46 53.85 32.61
N ALA A 837 28.97 54.20 31.42
CA ALA A 837 28.10 54.56 30.28
C ALA A 837 27.19 53.38 29.87
N PHE A 838 27.75 52.17 29.73
CA PHE A 838 26.95 50.97 29.42
C PHE A 838 26.01 50.57 30.55
N LEU A 839 26.42 50.73 31.82
CA LEU A 839 25.53 50.45 32.98
C LEU A 839 24.34 51.44 33.07
N GLN A 840 24.55 52.73 32.76
CA GLN A 840 23.45 53.71 32.67
C GLN A 840 22.52 53.43 31.47
N GLN A 841 23.06 52.90 30.37
CA GLN A 841 22.24 52.44 29.24
C GLN A 841 21.44 51.17 29.58
N TYR A 842 22.01 50.26 30.36
CA TYR A 842 21.31 49.10 30.92
C TYR A 842 20.11 49.52 31.78
N GLU A 843 20.27 50.43 32.76
CA GLU A 843 19.17 50.87 33.64
C GLU A 843 17.97 51.40 32.83
N ARG A 844 18.24 52.35 31.91
CA ARG A 844 17.21 52.97 31.06
C ARG A 844 16.48 51.93 30.22
N THR A 845 17.22 50.99 29.64
CA THR A 845 16.66 49.93 28.78
C THR A 845 15.91 48.87 29.59
N ARG A 846 16.41 48.49 30.78
CA ARG A 846 15.80 47.47 31.67
C ARG A 846 14.46 47.92 32.23
N ILE A 847 14.31 49.21 32.55
CA ILE A 847 13.05 49.79 33.03
C ILE A 847 12.00 49.84 31.90
N VAL A 848 12.41 50.16 30.66
CA VAL A 848 11.53 50.41 29.51
C VAL A 848 11.16 49.15 28.71
N ALA A 849 11.96 48.08 28.80
CA ALA A 849 11.73 46.83 28.05
C ALA A 849 10.33 46.21 28.29
N PRO A 850 9.77 45.44 27.35
CA PRO A 850 8.62 44.58 27.59
C PRO A 850 9.04 43.31 28.37
N SER A 851 8.29 42.92 29.40
CA SER A 851 8.37 41.60 30.05
C SER A 851 7.18 41.40 31.01
N ASP A 852 6.90 40.16 31.39
CA ASP A 852 5.83 39.81 32.35
C ASP A 852 6.10 40.31 33.78
N ILE A 853 7.36 40.61 34.11
CA ILE A 853 7.77 41.20 35.39
C ILE A 853 7.41 42.69 35.42
N THR A 854 6.78 43.14 36.50
CA THR A 854 6.38 44.55 36.73
C THR A 854 7.56 45.52 36.67
N SER A 855 7.29 46.76 36.24
CA SER A 855 8.25 47.88 36.17
C SER A 855 9.13 47.99 37.42
N ASP A 856 8.48 47.94 38.58
CA ASP A 856 9.05 48.32 39.86
C ASP A 856 10.13 47.33 40.33
N ILE A 857 9.90 46.03 40.11
CA ILE A 857 10.88 44.97 40.40
C ILE A 857 12.14 45.15 39.53
N ARG A 858 11.96 45.51 38.25
CA ARG A 858 13.07 45.71 37.30
C ARG A 858 13.84 46.99 37.57
N GLN A 859 13.17 48.01 38.11
CA GLN A 859 13.81 49.23 38.60
C GLN A 859 14.66 48.95 39.86
N VAL A 860 14.14 48.17 40.81
CA VAL A 860 14.89 47.72 42.00
C VAL A 860 16.10 46.86 41.62
N GLU A 861 15.96 45.95 40.66
CA GLU A 861 17.06 45.17 40.08
C GLU A 861 18.17 46.08 39.50
N ALA A 862 17.79 47.04 38.65
CA ALA A 862 18.74 47.95 38.01
C ALA A 862 19.49 48.82 39.04
N TRP A 863 18.78 49.36 40.04
CA TRP A 863 19.37 50.14 41.13
C TRP A 863 20.31 49.31 42.01
N TYR A 864 19.94 48.07 42.34
CA TYR A 864 20.81 47.15 43.06
C TYR A 864 22.10 46.87 42.27
N ASN A 865 21.98 46.57 40.98
CA ASN A 865 23.11 46.27 40.10
C ASN A 865 24.06 47.48 39.92
N ILE A 866 23.52 48.70 39.76
CA ILE A 866 24.32 49.94 39.73
C ILE A 866 25.00 50.19 41.08
N GLY A 867 24.28 50.04 42.21
CA GLY A 867 24.85 50.19 43.55
C GLY A 867 26.00 49.21 43.81
N ARG A 868 25.88 47.96 43.34
CA ARG A 868 26.94 46.95 43.41
C ARG A 868 28.14 47.29 42.53
N ALA A 869 27.94 47.85 41.33
CA ALA A 869 29.03 48.31 40.47
C ALA A 869 29.80 49.50 41.10
N HIS A 870 29.09 50.47 41.71
CA HIS A 870 29.73 51.54 42.48
C HIS A 870 30.51 51.00 43.68
N GLN A 871 29.95 50.05 44.45
CA GLN A 871 30.66 49.41 45.56
C GLN A 871 31.95 48.72 45.07
N GLN A 872 31.90 48.01 43.95
CA GLN A 872 33.07 47.35 43.36
C GLN A 872 34.15 48.36 42.97
N LEU A 873 33.79 49.49 42.35
CA LEU A 873 34.73 50.57 42.04
C LEU A 873 35.35 51.20 43.30
N VAL A 874 34.58 51.41 44.38
CA VAL A 874 35.11 51.95 45.65
C VAL A 874 36.17 51.01 46.25
N HIS A 875 35.98 49.69 46.19
CA HIS A 875 36.99 48.74 46.62
C HIS A 875 38.28 48.80 45.78
N VAL A 876 38.20 49.13 44.49
CA VAL A 876 39.37 49.30 43.60
C VAL A 876 40.15 50.57 43.92
N LEU A 877 39.46 51.71 44.10
CA LEU A 877 40.11 52.98 44.47
C LEU A 877 40.82 52.91 45.84
N ILE A 878 40.29 52.10 46.77
CA ILE A 878 40.93 51.83 48.06
C ILE A 878 42.16 50.92 47.92
N GLN A 879 42.25 50.10 46.86
CA GLN A 879 43.40 49.22 46.59
C GLN A 879 44.50 49.85 45.72
N SER A 880 44.23 50.96 45.02
CA SER A 880 45.17 51.58 44.09
C SER A 880 45.98 52.75 44.67
N ASP A 881 45.76 53.13 45.93
CA ASP A 881 46.24 54.36 46.58
C ASP A 881 45.85 55.68 45.87
N GLU A 882 45.00 55.63 44.82
CA GLU A 882 44.49 56.79 44.08
C GLU A 882 43.27 57.43 44.78
N ILE A 883 43.36 57.67 46.09
CA ILE A 883 42.30 58.35 46.85
C ILE A 883 42.39 59.87 46.65
N THR A 884 42.02 60.33 45.45
CA THR A 884 41.75 61.74 45.14
C THR A 884 40.31 61.91 44.65
N PHE A 885 39.39 61.93 45.62
CA PHE A 885 38.00 62.45 45.56
C PHE A 885 37.15 62.19 44.30
N PHE A 886 36.11 61.38 44.50
CA PHE A 886 34.80 61.53 43.86
C PHE A 886 33.76 61.88 44.94
#